data_AF-A0A182YAQ6-F1
#
_entry.id   AF-A0A182YAQ6-F1
#
_cell.length_a   1.000
_cell.length_b   1.000
_cell.length_c   1.000
_cell.angle_alpha   90.00
_cell.angle_beta   90.00
_cell.angle_gamma   90.00
#
_symmetry.space_group_name_H-M   'P 1'
#
loop_
_entity.id
_entity.type
_entity.pdbx_description
1 polymer ?
#
loop_
_entity_poly.entity_id
_entity_poly.type
_entity_poly.pdbx_seq_one_letter_code
_entity_poly.pdbx_strand_id
1 'polypeptide(L)'
;MTTNIVCIVLSCLVMLVAVPRSVDTRLFTIDYDNNTFVMDGVPFQYVAGSFHYFRALPESWASILRSMRAAGLNAITTYVEWSLHNPKEGVYNWQGMADIEHFIELADNEGLYVILRPGPYICAERDMGGFPSWLLHKYPDILLRTNDIRYLREVRTWYAQLLSRLQRFLVGQGGPIILVQVENEYGSFYACDHKYLSWLRDETERYVMGNAVLFTNNGPGLEGCGAIEHVLSSLDFGPGTEDEINGFWNTLRKTQPKGPLVNAEYYPGWLTHWQEAHMARTDTKAVVDSLDFMLRNKVNVNVYMFYGGTNYGFTAGANSQGAGRYVADITSYDYDAPLDESGDPTPKYFALRDTILKYFPKPDLPVPVAARKIQPPPLTMTRLGSLLEPDLLNRLSTQTVTNSLPMSFESLNQISGLVLYEALIPDDIKTDPRKLIVEGVHDRGYVFVGDRFVGVLSRENQINTLPLALDAGQTLRIAIENQGRINFGIANDSKGIVGRVYVNTRQLFNWTMHSLPLSDFKPIVHAVRCHRKLRRHYGNNGVGVVATPMSVYYSIFDIEDELADTYLDPTGWGKGVVFINGFNVGRYWPTVGPQRKFDIDFQNDTFTKDGQPFQFISGSFHYFRALPESWRHILRSMRAAGLNTVMTYIEWSLHEPMPGQYQWEGMANLDEFIEIAKSEDLFVILRPGPYICAERDMGGFPHWLLTKYPSIKLRTYDTDYLREVQNWYTQLMPRIVPHLYGNGGPVIMVSIENEYGSFHACDGQYMQFLKNLTVHFVQDKAVLFTNDGPELLKCGSIPGILPTLDFGITTNPNVFWQQLRKYLPKGPLVNAEYYPGWLTHWMEPTARVDAGMVVSTLKLMLNQKANVNFYMFFGGTNFGFTAGANDVGPGKYSADITSYDYDAPLDEAGDPTPKYFEIRKVLLEYFGDPGVPAPQKLPKMTLDTVWLERRGSMLSKHGRTMLASRMVAAVQPVSFEALNQHSGFLLYETTLPAGLNRDPYTLKVEHLHDRAYVHVDGKFYGILSRETNVDTIPLSVGLGTKLQLLVESQGRINYNIPNDFKGILGSVTADAKPLHNWTITSFPLDSYRYLENFLSQQPAEKDDLVGAGAQIYYGTFSINTDTIYDTYLYPNVWGKGLVFVNGFNLGRYWPLAGPQITLYVPRHILRKGSNHIVMIEYQQHVQHPYVQFVDKPIFT
;
A
#
# COMPACT_ATOMS: atom_id res chain seq x y z
N MET A 1 -41.76 -41.80 -60.39
CA MET A 1 -41.56 -43.19 -59.95
C MET A 1 -42.20 -43.31 -58.57
N THR A 2 -43.48 -43.70 -58.52
CA THR A 2 -43.98 -45.07 -58.19
C THR A 2 -43.84 -45.39 -56.69
N THR A 3 -44.91 -45.17 -55.90
CA THR A 3 -45.93 -46.14 -55.39
C THR A 3 -45.42 -47.01 -54.22
N ASN A 4 -45.92 -46.77 -53.01
CA ASN A 4 -47.06 -47.43 -52.31
C ASN A 4 -46.59 -48.50 -51.31
N ILE A 5 -47.07 -48.42 -50.06
CA ILE A 5 -47.83 -49.48 -49.37
C ILE A 5 -48.67 -48.83 -48.25
N VAL A 6 -49.92 -49.28 -48.19
CA VAL A 6 -51.04 -48.86 -47.33
C VAL A 6 -51.16 -49.79 -46.13
N CYS A 7 -51.56 -49.29 -44.96
CA CYS A 7 -52.45 -50.00 -44.02
C CYS A 7 -53.14 -49.06 -42.99
N ILE A 8 -54.38 -48.74 -43.32
CA ILE A 8 -55.63 -48.47 -42.54
C ILE A 8 -55.58 -48.53 -40.99
N VAL A 9 -56.18 -47.55 -40.28
CA VAL A 9 -57.39 -47.68 -39.40
C VAL A 9 -57.54 -46.56 -38.34
N LEU A 10 -58.74 -45.93 -38.39
CA LEU A 10 -59.54 -45.17 -37.41
C LEU A 10 -59.12 -43.77 -36.89
N SER A 11 -59.90 -42.79 -37.35
CA SER A 11 -60.16 -41.49 -36.72
C SER A 11 -61.30 -41.61 -35.69
N CYS A 12 -61.11 -41.07 -34.49
CA CYS A 12 -62.20 -40.69 -33.58
C CYS A 12 -61.93 -39.31 -32.99
N LEU A 13 -62.89 -38.42 -33.24
CA LEU A 13 -63.05 -37.09 -32.69
C LEU A 13 -63.29 -37.21 -31.17
N VAL A 14 -62.46 -36.59 -30.34
CA VAL A 14 -62.78 -36.34 -28.92
C VAL A 14 -62.65 -34.85 -28.67
N MET A 15 -63.77 -34.22 -28.32
CA MET A 15 -63.81 -32.89 -27.71
C MET A 15 -62.94 -32.91 -26.44
N LEU A 16 -61.82 -32.20 -26.47
CA LEU A 16 -61.13 -31.80 -25.25
C LEU A 16 -61.88 -30.60 -24.68
N VAL A 17 -62.72 -30.87 -23.69
CA VAL A 17 -63.17 -29.88 -22.72
C VAL A 17 -61.92 -29.26 -22.10
N ALA A 18 -61.67 -27.99 -22.41
CA ALA A 18 -60.70 -27.19 -21.68
C ALA A 18 -61.21 -27.04 -20.23
N VAL A 19 -60.67 -27.86 -19.33
CA VAL A 19 -60.80 -27.61 -17.88
C VAL A 19 -59.98 -26.35 -17.60
N PRO A 20 -60.56 -25.29 -17.02
CA PRO A 20 -59.76 -24.15 -16.60
C PRO A 20 -58.80 -24.62 -15.50
N ARG A 21 -57.49 -24.37 -15.67
CA ARG A 21 -56.53 -24.45 -14.55
C ARG A 21 -57.04 -23.47 -13.49
N SER A 22 -57.49 -23.97 -12.34
CA SER A 22 -57.62 -23.15 -11.15
C SER A 22 -56.23 -22.60 -10.83
N VAL A 23 -56.07 -21.29 -10.87
CA VAL A 23 -54.93 -20.64 -10.25
C VAL A 23 -55.11 -20.92 -8.75
N ASP A 24 -54.29 -21.79 -8.17
CA ASP A 24 -54.16 -21.86 -6.72
C ASP A 24 -53.65 -20.49 -6.26
N THR A 25 -54.56 -19.64 -5.78
CA THR A 25 -54.22 -18.33 -5.24
C THR A 25 -53.37 -18.54 -4.00
N ARG A 26 -52.07 -18.29 -4.11
CA ARG A 26 -51.16 -18.27 -2.97
C ARG A 26 -51.55 -17.14 -2.04
N LEU A 27 -51.54 -17.37 -0.74
CA LEU A 27 -52.01 -16.40 0.26
C LEU A 27 -50.94 -16.20 1.33
N PHE A 28 -50.54 -14.94 1.53
CA PHE A 28 -49.66 -14.52 2.62
C PHE A 28 -50.39 -13.57 3.55
N THR A 29 -50.59 -13.97 4.81
CA THR A 29 -51.40 -13.21 5.80
C THR A 29 -50.74 -13.20 7.17
N ILE A 30 -51.32 -12.41 8.08
CA ILE A 30 -50.91 -12.36 9.49
C ILE A 30 -51.93 -13.10 10.34
N ASP A 31 -51.44 -14.06 11.14
CA ASP A 31 -52.19 -14.60 12.27
C ASP A 31 -51.82 -13.79 13.54
N TYR A 32 -52.69 -12.84 13.87
CA TYR A 32 -52.50 -11.97 15.03
C TYR A 32 -52.61 -12.71 16.36
N ASP A 33 -53.38 -13.79 16.43
CA ASP A 33 -53.56 -14.53 17.69
C ASP A 33 -52.33 -15.37 18.03
N ASN A 34 -51.65 -15.91 17.01
CA ASN A 34 -50.41 -16.66 17.17
C ASN A 34 -49.13 -15.83 16.93
N ASN A 35 -49.26 -14.52 16.67
CA ASN A 35 -48.14 -13.60 16.40
C ASN A 35 -47.18 -14.11 15.31
N THR A 36 -47.71 -14.65 14.20
CA THR A 36 -46.92 -15.27 13.14
C THR A 36 -47.41 -14.87 11.76
N PHE A 37 -46.54 -14.92 10.75
CA PHE A 37 -46.99 -14.91 9.36
C PHE A 37 -47.50 -16.30 8.98
N VAL A 38 -48.38 -16.33 7.97
CA VAL A 38 -48.97 -17.55 7.42
C VAL A 38 -48.80 -17.52 5.90
N MET A 39 -48.18 -18.56 5.34
CA MET A 39 -48.07 -18.81 3.91
C MET A 39 -48.93 -20.03 3.57
N ASP A 40 -49.97 -19.84 2.76
CA ASP A 40 -50.84 -20.92 2.28
C ASP A 40 -51.44 -21.77 3.42
N GLY A 41 -51.78 -21.11 4.55
CA GLY A 41 -52.33 -21.73 5.75
C GLY A 41 -51.30 -22.32 6.73
N VAL A 42 -49.99 -22.24 6.42
CA VAL A 42 -48.90 -22.77 7.26
C VAL A 42 -48.10 -21.63 7.90
N PRO A 43 -47.73 -21.71 9.19
CA PRO A 43 -46.85 -20.73 9.82
C PRO A 43 -45.56 -20.51 9.04
N PHE A 44 -45.20 -19.25 8.83
CA PHE A 44 -44.07 -18.84 8.00
C PHE A 44 -43.16 -17.88 8.76
N GLN A 45 -41.85 -18.10 8.66
CA GLN A 45 -40.81 -17.20 9.15
C GLN A 45 -39.87 -16.90 7.99
N TYR A 46 -39.50 -15.63 7.82
CA TYR A 46 -38.45 -15.25 6.87
C TYR A 46 -37.18 -14.77 7.55
N VAL A 47 -36.08 -15.00 6.86
CA VAL A 47 -34.81 -14.32 7.06
C VAL A 47 -34.39 -13.76 5.71
N ALA A 48 -34.35 -12.43 5.66
CA ALA A 48 -34.09 -11.65 4.47
C ALA A 48 -32.74 -10.96 4.53
N GLY A 49 -32.21 -10.59 3.37
CA GLY A 49 -31.10 -9.67 3.25
C GLY A 49 -31.44 -8.53 2.29
N SER A 50 -30.98 -7.33 2.60
CA SER A 50 -31.15 -6.19 1.70
C SER A 50 -30.16 -6.26 0.54
N PHE A 51 -30.69 -6.14 -0.67
CA PHE A 51 -29.94 -5.89 -1.90
C PHE A 51 -30.73 -4.89 -2.75
N HIS A 52 -30.18 -3.69 -2.90
CA HIS A 52 -30.74 -2.67 -3.77
C HIS A 52 -30.17 -2.79 -5.18
N TYR A 53 -31.01 -3.19 -6.14
CA TYR A 53 -30.61 -3.47 -7.53
C TYR A 53 -29.88 -2.28 -8.20
N PHE A 54 -30.19 -1.04 -7.80
CA PHE A 54 -29.54 0.16 -8.32
C PHE A 54 -28.12 0.43 -7.78
N ARG A 55 -27.56 -0.47 -6.97
CA ARG A 55 -26.19 -0.40 -6.43
C ARG A 55 -25.22 -1.39 -7.07
N ALA A 56 -25.71 -2.24 -7.98
CA ALA A 56 -24.93 -3.19 -8.76
C ALA A 56 -25.36 -3.15 -10.23
N LEU A 57 -24.45 -3.52 -11.12
CA LEU A 57 -24.76 -3.66 -12.54
C LEU A 57 -25.69 -4.89 -12.77
N PRO A 58 -26.64 -4.84 -13.72
CA PRO A 58 -27.58 -5.93 -13.96
C PRO A 58 -26.94 -7.31 -14.16
N GLU A 59 -25.76 -7.34 -14.77
CA GLU A 59 -25.00 -8.54 -15.07
C GLU A 59 -24.53 -9.29 -13.81
N SER A 60 -24.41 -8.61 -12.66
CA SER A 60 -24.00 -9.23 -11.39
C SER A 60 -25.17 -9.58 -10.47
N TRP A 61 -26.41 -9.19 -10.78
CA TRP A 61 -27.54 -9.42 -9.89
C TRP A 61 -27.78 -10.89 -9.59
N ALA A 62 -27.74 -11.76 -10.60
CA ALA A 62 -28.00 -13.18 -10.45
C ALA A 62 -26.95 -13.88 -9.54
N SER A 63 -25.67 -13.54 -9.68
CA SER A 63 -24.61 -14.13 -8.85
C SER A 63 -24.73 -13.68 -7.39
N ILE A 64 -25.02 -12.41 -7.15
CA ILE A 64 -25.22 -11.86 -5.79
C ILE A 64 -26.45 -12.49 -5.13
N LEU A 65 -27.58 -12.56 -5.84
CA LEU A 65 -28.81 -13.21 -5.33
C LEU A 65 -28.57 -14.68 -5.00
N ARG A 66 -27.80 -15.40 -5.83
CA ARG A 66 -27.40 -16.78 -5.53
C ARG A 66 -26.54 -16.88 -4.29
N SER A 67 -25.56 -15.98 -4.12
CA SER A 67 -24.72 -15.92 -2.91
C SER A 67 -25.55 -15.67 -1.65
N MET A 68 -26.54 -14.78 -1.74
CA MET A 68 -27.52 -14.50 -0.69
C MET A 68 -28.37 -15.73 -0.38
N ARG A 69 -28.89 -16.43 -1.41
CA ARG A 69 -29.63 -17.69 -1.22
C ARG A 69 -28.77 -18.73 -0.54
N ALA A 70 -27.51 -18.93 -0.97
CA ALA A 70 -26.56 -19.88 -0.41
C ALA A 70 -26.21 -19.60 1.08
N ALA A 71 -26.41 -18.36 1.55
CA ALA A 71 -26.28 -18.01 2.97
C ALA A 71 -27.42 -18.57 3.85
N GLY A 72 -28.48 -19.11 3.25
CA GLY A 72 -29.68 -19.60 3.94
C GLY A 72 -30.85 -18.62 3.91
N LEU A 73 -30.72 -17.47 3.25
CA LEU A 73 -31.81 -16.50 3.10
C LEU A 73 -32.96 -17.08 2.28
N ASN A 74 -34.20 -16.84 2.69
CA ASN A 74 -35.41 -17.25 1.96
C ASN A 74 -36.21 -16.07 1.40
N ALA A 75 -35.77 -14.84 1.68
CA ALA A 75 -36.33 -13.62 1.12
C ALA A 75 -35.23 -12.59 0.84
N ILE A 76 -35.55 -11.58 0.03
CA ILE A 76 -34.73 -10.39 -0.20
C ILE A 76 -35.56 -9.13 -0.02
N THR A 77 -34.89 -8.06 0.38
CA THR A 77 -35.50 -6.74 0.52
C THR A 77 -34.88 -5.77 -0.47
N THR A 78 -35.71 -5.03 -1.21
CA THR A 78 -35.22 -3.94 -2.06
C THR A 78 -36.10 -2.70 -1.99
N TYR A 79 -35.45 -1.54 -1.94
CA TYR A 79 -36.06 -0.25 -2.23
C TYR A 79 -36.26 -0.05 -3.73
N VAL A 80 -37.19 0.84 -4.09
CA VAL A 80 -37.39 1.34 -5.46
C VAL A 80 -37.16 2.85 -5.48
N GLU A 81 -36.14 3.29 -6.20
CA GLU A 81 -35.76 4.70 -6.24
C GLU A 81 -36.56 5.49 -7.27
N TRP A 82 -37.39 6.43 -6.82
CA TRP A 82 -38.20 7.25 -7.72
C TRP A 82 -37.34 8.10 -8.67
N SER A 83 -36.27 8.72 -8.20
CA SER A 83 -35.39 9.56 -9.02
C SER A 83 -34.71 8.78 -10.17
N LEU A 84 -34.38 7.51 -9.98
CA LEU A 84 -33.80 6.64 -11.01
C LEU A 84 -34.80 6.31 -12.10
N HIS A 85 -36.03 5.99 -11.69
CA HIS A 85 -37.11 5.63 -12.60
C HIS A 85 -37.78 6.85 -13.24
N ASN A 86 -37.69 8.03 -12.64
CA ASN A 86 -38.29 9.25 -13.14
C ASN A 86 -37.30 10.44 -13.07
N PRO A 87 -36.17 10.36 -13.80
CA PRO A 87 -35.05 11.31 -13.67
C PRO A 87 -35.38 12.73 -14.15
N LYS A 88 -36.41 12.88 -14.99
CA LYS A 88 -36.96 14.15 -15.43
C LYS A 88 -38.48 14.06 -15.42
N GLU A 89 -39.15 15.18 -15.18
CA GLU A 89 -40.61 15.25 -15.18
C GLU A 89 -41.19 14.60 -16.45
N GLY A 90 -42.11 13.65 -16.26
CA GLY A 90 -42.79 12.92 -17.33
C GLY A 90 -41.94 11.89 -18.10
N VAL A 91 -40.65 11.72 -17.78
CA VAL A 91 -39.76 10.73 -18.43
C VAL A 91 -39.52 9.56 -17.49
N TYR A 92 -39.88 8.36 -17.91
CA TYR A 92 -39.71 7.14 -17.12
C TYR A 92 -38.66 6.19 -17.71
N ASN A 93 -37.83 5.60 -16.86
CA ASN A 93 -36.83 4.59 -17.21
C ASN A 93 -37.11 3.26 -16.48
N TRP A 94 -37.03 2.16 -17.23
CA TRP A 94 -37.29 0.79 -16.77
C TRP A 94 -36.27 -0.21 -17.32
N GLN A 95 -35.12 0.27 -17.80
CA GLN A 95 -34.08 -0.55 -18.42
C GLN A 95 -32.74 -0.41 -17.68
N GLY A 96 -31.84 -1.36 -17.91
CA GLY A 96 -30.51 -1.38 -17.30
C GLY A 96 -30.62 -1.45 -15.77
N MET A 97 -29.91 -0.58 -15.05
CA MET A 97 -30.02 -0.51 -13.58
C MET A 97 -31.43 -0.14 -13.08
N ALA A 98 -32.33 0.34 -13.93
CA ALA A 98 -33.73 0.62 -13.58
C ALA A 98 -34.69 -0.54 -13.92
N ASP A 99 -34.19 -1.71 -14.31
CA ASP A 99 -35.03 -2.87 -14.67
C ASP A 99 -35.43 -3.69 -13.43
N ILE A 100 -36.36 -3.16 -12.66
CA ILE A 100 -36.84 -3.80 -11.44
C ILE A 100 -37.65 -5.09 -11.71
N GLU A 101 -38.35 -5.17 -12.83
CA GLU A 101 -39.12 -6.37 -13.18
C GLU A 101 -38.16 -7.55 -13.38
N HIS A 102 -37.08 -7.35 -14.13
CA HIS A 102 -36.05 -8.37 -14.30
C HIS A 102 -35.36 -8.75 -12.98
N PHE A 103 -35.08 -7.78 -12.11
CA PHE A 103 -34.50 -8.06 -10.79
C PHE A 103 -35.42 -8.97 -9.93
N ILE A 104 -36.73 -8.69 -9.93
CA ILE A 104 -37.71 -9.51 -9.19
C ILE A 104 -37.82 -10.91 -9.81
N GLU A 105 -37.80 -11.02 -11.14
CA GLU A 105 -37.78 -12.31 -11.85
C GLU A 105 -36.53 -13.13 -11.48
N LEU A 106 -35.36 -12.50 -11.37
CA LEU A 106 -34.14 -13.19 -10.92
C LEU A 106 -34.22 -13.64 -9.46
N ALA A 107 -34.79 -12.82 -8.58
CA ALA A 107 -34.99 -13.20 -7.18
C ALA A 107 -35.91 -14.44 -7.06
N ASP A 108 -37.01 -14.46 -7.81
CA ASP A 108 -37.93 -15.60 -7.86
C ASP A 108 -37.23 -16.87 -8.40
N ASN A 109 -36.43 -16.74 -9.47
CA ASN A 109 -35.67 -17.85 -10.04
C ASN A 109 -34.65 -18.46 -9.07
N GLU A 110 -34.05 -17.67 -8.19
CA GLU A 110 -33.15 -18.16 -7.12
C GLU A 110 -33.93 -18.64 -5.88
N GLY A 111 -35.27 -18.62 -5.91
CA GLY A 111 -36.14 -19.11 -4.85
C GLY A 111 -36.22 -18.19 -3.64
N LEU A 112 -36.15 -16.87 -3.86
CA LEU A 112 -36.24 -15.84 -2.84
C LEU A 112 -37.56 -15.08 -2.96
N TYR A 113 -38.31 -15.01 -1.85
CA TYR A 113 -39.45 -14.08 -1.77
C TYR A 113 -38.97 -12.62 -1.73
N VAL A 114 -39.83 -11.69 -2.11
CA VAL A 114 -39.49 -10.27 -2.18
C VAL A 114 -40.27 -9.45 -1.16
N ILE A 115 -39.55 -8.63 -0.41
CA ILE A 115 -40.08 -7.55 0.42
C ILE A 115 -39.84 -6.25 -0.36
N LEU A 116 -40.90 -5.73 -0.98
CA LEU A 116 -40.83 -4.56 -1.85
C LEU A 116 -40.99 -3.28 -1.03
N ARG A 117 -40.10 -2.32 -1.23
CA ARG A 117 -40.15 -1.01 -0.57
C ARG A 117 -40.24 0.12 -1.62
N PRO A 118 -41.45 0.41 -2.14
CA PRO A 118 -41.66 1.18 -3.38
C PRO A 118 -41.43 2.71 -3.30
N GLY A 119 -41.06 3.26 -2.15
CA GLY A 119 -41.06 4.71 -1.91
C GLY A 119 -42.43 5.23 -1.48
N PRO A 120 -42.74 6.53 -1.59
CA PRO A 120 -42.06 7.53 -2.41
C PRO A 120 -40.74 8.04 -1.82
N TYR A 121 -40.55 7.93 -0.50
CA TYR A 121 -39.27 8.15 0.19
C TYR A 121 -38.65 6.80 0.54
N ILE A 122 -37.37 6.61 0.21
CA ILE A 122 -36.66 5.36 0.50
C ILE A 122 -35.49 5.53 1.46
N CYS A 123 -35.09 6.76 1.78
CA CYS A 123 -33.79 7.02 2.39
C CYS A 123 -32.68 6.35 1.57
N ALA A 124 -32.16 5.21 2.06
CA ALA A 124 -31.11 4.40 1.47
C ALA A 124 -29.84 5.19 1.15
N GLU A 125 -29.65 6.32 1.85
CA GLU A 125 -28.53 7.24 1.68
C GLU A 125 -28.39 7.75 0.24
N ARG A 126 -29.50 7.76 -0.51
CA ARG A 126 -29.58 8.28 -1.88
C ARG A 126 -29.76 9.78 -1.88
N ASP A 127 -29.29 10.45 -2.92
CA ASP A 127 -29.52 11.88 -3.15
C ASP A 127 -31.00 12.22 -2.88
N MET A 128 -31.24 13.13 -1.93
CA MET A 128 -32.58 13.58 -1.56
C MET A 128 -33.53 12.45 -1.09
N GLY A 129 -32.99 11.36 -0.53
CA GLY A 129 -33.77 10.21 -0.04
C GLY A 129 -34.46 9.40 -1.15
N GLY A 130 -33.96 9.53 -2.39
CA GLY A 130 -34.50 8.89 -3.59
C GLY A 130 -35.59 9.69 -4.31
N PHE A 131 -35.89 10.91 -3.86
CA PHE A 131 -36.81 11.81 -4.56
C PHE A 131 -36.19 12.41 -5.83
N PRO A 132 -36.98 12.59 -6.90
CA PRO A 132 -36.49 13.33 -8.06
C PRO A 132 -36.34 14.83 -7.74
N SER A 133 -35.14 15.37 -7.96
CA SER A 133 -34.84 16.79 -7.67
C SER A 133 -35.65 17.78 -8.51
N TRP A 134 -36.21 17.36 -9.64
CA TRP A 134 -37.08 18.20 -10.47
C TRP A 134 -38.36 18.63 -9.72
N LEU A 135 -38.74 17.94 -8.64
CA LEU A 135 -39.82 18.38 -7.75
C LEU A 135 -39.53 19.77 -7.15
N LEU A 136 -38.27 20.04 -6.77
CA LEU A 136 -37.86 21.35 -6.24
C LEU A 136 -37.78 22.44 -7.32
N HIS A 137 -37.54 22.04 -8.57
CA HIS A 137 -37.61 22.98 -9.70
C HIS A 137 -39.06 23.36 -10.03
N LYS A 138 -39.94 22.36 -10.11
CA LYS A 138 -41.35 22.55 -10.45
C LYS A 138 -42.14 23.24 -9.33
N TYR A 139 -41.80 22.94 -8.08
CA TYR A 139 -42.47 23.45 -6.89
C TYR A 139 -41.43 23.89 -5.83
N PRO A 140 -40.91 25.13 -5.90
CA PRO A 140 -39.85 25.59 -5.00
C PRO A 140 -40.17 25.53 -3.49
N ASP A 141 -41.46 25.58 -3.13
CA ASP A 141 -41.99 25.59 -1.76
C ASP A 141 -42.73 24.29 -1.39
N ILE A 142 -42.54 23.20 -2.15
CA ILE A 142 -43.21 21.92 -1.89
C ILE A 142 -42.86 21.37 -0.51
N LEU A 143 -43.85 20.88 0.22
CA LEU A 143 -43.64 20.17 1.48
C LEU A 143 -43.65 18.66 1.23
N LEU A 144 -42.47 18.10 0.97
CA LEU A 144 -42.29 16.66 0.76
C LEU A 144 -42.65 15.87 2.02
N ARG A 145 -43.16 14.64 1.83
CA ARG A 145 -43.61 13.75 2.91
C ARG A 145 -44.67 14.39 3.82
N THR A 146 -45.59 15.17 3.23
CA THR A 146 -46.75 15.76 3.92
C THR A 146 -48.00 15.64 3.06
N ASN A 147 -49.15 16.10 3.56
CA ASN A 147 -50.40 16.14 2.79
C ASN A 147 -50.50 17.28 1.75
N ASP A 148 -49.39 17.93 1.37
CA ASP A 148 -49.36 18.91 0.28
C ASP A 148 -49.92 18.29 -1.01
N ILE A 149 -51.02 18.85 -1.51
CA ILE A 149 -51.76 18.31 -2.66
C ILE A 149 -50.91 18.21 -3.93
N ARG A 150 -49.88 19.07 -4.07
CA ARG A 150 -48.94 19.01 -5.19
C ARG A 150 -48.07 17.77 -5.08
N TYR A 151 -47.53 17.50 -3.89
CA TYR A 151 -46.75 16.29 -3.62
C TYR A 151 -47.59 15.02 -3.79
N LEU A 152 -48.78 14.95 -3.16
CA LEU A 152 -49.66 13.79 -3.29
C LEU A 152 -50.04 13.47 -4.74
N ARG A 153 -50.22 14.51 -5.58
CA ARG A 153 -50.49 14.32 -7.02
C ARG A 153 -49.31 13.66 -7.74
N GLU A 154 -48.08 14.09 -7.46
CA GLU A 154 -46.90 13.49 -8.09
C GLU A 154 -46.66 12.06 -7.58
N VAL A 155 -46.86 11.79 -6.28
CA VAL A 155 -46.79 10.44 -5.70
C VAL A 155 -47.82 9.51 -6.34
N ARG A 156 -49.08 9.95 -6.48
CA ARG A 156 -50.12 9.18 -7.18
C ARG A 156 -49.72 8.84 -8.62
N THR A 157 -49.14 9.81 -9.32
CA THR A 157 -48.68 9.63 -10.71
C THR A 157 -47.54 8.63 -10.76
N TRP A 158 -46.60 8.69 -9.82
CA TRP A 158 -45.52 7.72 -9.68
C TRP A 158 -46.03 6.31 -9.39
N TYR A 159 -46.91 6.15 -8.40
CA TYR A 159 -47.49 4.86 -8.04
C TYR A 159 -48.29 4.23 -9.18
N ALA A 160 -49.01 5.04 -9.96
CA ALA A 160 -49.72 4.55 -11.14
C ALA A 160 -48.76 3.96 -12.19
N GLN A 161 -47.52 4.45 -12.29
CA GLN A 161 -46.51 3.90 -13.19
C GLN A 161 -45.81 2.69 -12.59
N LEU A 162 -45.40 2.76 -11.32
CA LEU A 162 -44.65 1.71 -10.64
C LEU A 162 -45.55 0.52 -10.28
N LEU A 163 -46.53 0.73 -9.40
CA LEU A 163 -47.26 -0.36 -8.77
C LEU A 163 -48.13 -1.12 -9.78
N SER A 164 -48.69 -0.44 -10.79
CA SER A 164 -49.42 -1.10 -11.88
C SER A 164 -48.56 -2.13 -12.63
N ARG A 165 -47.24 -1.90 -12.75
CA ARG A 165 -46.31 -2.87 -13.36
C ARG A 165 -46.02 -4.05 -12.45
N LEU A 166 -45.93 -3.77 -11.14
CA LEU A 166 -45.52 -4.76 -10.15
C LEU A 166 -46.67 -5.65 -9.64
N GLN A 167 -47.93 -5.36 -9.98
CA GLN A 167 -49.10 -6.14 -9.56
C GLN A 167 -48.98 -7.64 -9.85
N ARG A 168 -48.44 -8.02 -11.01
CA ARG A 168 -48.25 -9.43 -11.39
C ARG A 168 -47.26 -10.19 -10.51
N PHE A 169 -46.41 -9.48 -9.77
CA PHE A 169 -45.42 -10.06 -8.89
C PHE A 169 -45.92 -10.21 -7.44
N LEU A 170 -47.12 -9.72 -7.12
CA LEU A 170 -47.74 -9.92 -5.80
C LEU A 170 -48.04 -11.39 -5.57
N VAL A 171 -47.83 -11.89 -4.34
CA VAL A 171 -48.00 -13.31 -4.03
C VAL A 171 -49.43 -13.80 -4.27
N GLY A 172 -50.44 -12.98 -3.98
CA GLY A 172 -51.85 -13.26 -4.33
C GLY A 172 -52.14 -13.39 -5.83
N GLN A 173 -51.23 -12.89 -6.68
CA GLN A 173 -51.28 -13.01 -8.14
C GLN A 173 -50.29 -14.06 -8.70
N GLY A 174 -49.65 -14.84 -7.81
CA GLY A 174 -48.71 -15.92 -8.16
C GLY A 174 -47.24 -15.51 -8.23
N GLY A 175 -46.88 -14.28 -7.87
CA GLY A 175 -45.49 -13.81 -7.85
C GLY A 175 -44.78 -13.93 -6.48
N PRO A 176 -43.54 -13.41 -6.36
CA PRO A 176 -42.72 -13.57 -5.15
C PRO A 176 -42.92 -12.48 -4.08
N ILE A 177 -43.64 -11.40 -4.36
CA ILE A 177 -43.77 -10.24 -3.43
C ILE A 177 -44.76 -10.56 -2.31
N ILE A 178 -44.24 -10.69 -1.09
CA ILE A 178 -45.01 -11.07 0.11
C ILE A 178 -45.34 -9.87 0.99
N LEU A 179 -44.48 -8.85 1.02
CA LEU A 179 -44.66 -7.63 1.79
C LEU A 179 -44.43 -6.40 0.91
N VAL A 180 -45.23 -5.35 1.13
CA VAL A 180 -45.08 -4.05 0.49
C VAL A 180 -45.04 -2.96 1.56
N GLN A 181 -43.96 -2.20 1.61
CA GLN A 181 -43.83 -1.10 2.55
C GLN A 181 -44.66 0.10 2.10
N VAL A 182 -45.36 0.74 3.04
CA VAL A 182 -46.11 1.96 2.78
C VAL A 182 -45.21 3.19 2.85
N GLU A 183 -44.36 3.29 3.87
CA GLU A 183 -43.45 4.42 4.07
C GLU A 183 -42.26 4.00 4.95
N ASN A 184 -41.10 4.63 4.73
CA ASN A 184 -39.87 4.35 5.48
C ASN A 184 -39.62 5.34 6.63
N GLU A 185 -39.45 4.84 7.86
CA GLU A 185 -38.97 5.58 9.05
C GLU A 185 -39.67 6.91 9.32
N TYR A 186 -40.96 7.02 9.00
CA TYR A 186 -41.70 8.29 9.10
C TYR A 186 -41.79 8.82 10.52
N GLY A 187 -41.70 7.95 11.54
CA GLY A 187 -41.69 8.33 12.94
C GLY A 187 -40.52 9.25 13.32
N SER A 188 -39.44 9.26 12.53
CA SER A 188 -38.31 10.18 12.70
C SER A 188 -38.52 11.54 12.00
N PHE A 189 -39.55 11.66 11.16
CA PHE A 189 -39.80 12.86 10.36
C PHE A 189 -40.58 13.91 11.16
N TYR A 190 -40.10 15.15 11.13
CA TYR A 190 -40.59 16.23 11.99
C TYR A 190 -42.08 16.56 11.82
N ALA A 191 -42.68 16.28 10.66
CA ALA A 191 -44.04 16.70 10.36
C ALA A 191 -45.11 15.87 11.06
N CYS A 192 -44.86 14.57 11.32
CA CYS A 192 -45.82 13.64 11.92
C CYS A 192 -47.25 13.74 11.30
N ASP A 193 -47.34 13.90 9.98
CA ASP A 193 -48.61 14.10 9.29
C ASP A 193 -49.36 12.77 9.07
N HIS A 194 -50.28 12.43 9.98
CA HIS A 194 -51.08 11.20 9.88
C HIS A 194 -52.05 11.20 8.69
N LYS A 195 -52.43 12.36 8.14
CA LYS A 195 -53.29 12.41 6.94
C LYS A 195 -52.52 11.96 5.71
N TYR A 196 -51.25 12.34 5.61
CA TYR A 196 -50.35 11.83 4.58
C TYR A 196 -50.20 10.31 4.67
N LEU A 197 -49.88 9.78 5.85
CA LEU A 197 -49.71 8.33 6.04
C LEU A 197 -50.98 7.54 5.70
N SER A 198 -52.15 8.01 6.15
CA SER A 198 -53.43 7.36 5.86
C SER A 198 -53.74 7.38 4.35
N TRP A 199 -53.50 8.53 3.70
CA TRP A 199 -53.65 8.66 2.26
C TRP A 199 -52.70 7.72 1.50
N LEU A 200 -51.44 7.61 1.95
CA LEU A 200 -50.43 6.79 1.30
C LEU A 200 -50.72 5.29 1.45
N ARG A 201 -51.22 4.87 2.62
CA ARG A 201 -51.76 3.51 2.81
C ARG A 201 -52.87 3.25 1.79
N ASP A 202 -53.88 4.11 1.71
CA ASP A 202 -55.02 3.91 0.82
C ASP A 202 -54.62 3.96 -0.66
N GLU A 203 -53.64 4.78 -1.01
CA GLU A 203 -53.07 4.85 -2.35
C GLU A 203 -52.26 3.59 -2.70
N THR A 204 -51.50 3.03 -1.75
CA THR A 204 -50.78 1.76 -1.91
C THR A 204 -51.74 0.58 -2.02
N GLU A 205 -52.73 0.50 -1.13
CA GLU A 205 -53.73 -0.57 -1.08
C GLU A 205 -54.56 -0.64 -2.37
N ARG A 206 -54.78 0.49 -3.04
CA ARG A 206 -55.45 0.52 -4.35
C ARG A 206 -54.80 -0.40 -5.39
N TYR A 207 -53.47 -0.58 -5.32
CA TYR A 207 -52.74 -1.45 -6.24
C TYR A 207 -52.45 -2.84 -5.65
N VAL A 208 -52.21 -2.93 -4.35
CA VAL A 208 -51.91 -4.21 -3.68
C VAL A 208 -53.15 -5.09 -3.56
N MET A 209 -54.31 -4.51 -3.29
CA MET A 209 -55.63 -5.17 -3.26
C MET A 209 -55.63 -6.46 -2.41
N GLY A 210 -55.00 -6.43 -1.23
CA GLY A 210 -54.84 -7.58 -0.35
C GLY A 210 -53.97 -8.74 -0.87
N ASN A 211 -53.26 -8.58 -2.00
CA ASN A 211 -52.41 -9.64 -2.57
C ASN A 211 -50.99 -9.69 -1.96
N ALA A 212 -50.66 -8.82 -1.01
CA ALA A 212 -49.45 -8.83 -0.20
C ALA A 212 -49.73 -8.07 1.13
N VAL A 213 -48.92 -8.32 2.16
CA VAL A 213 -49.08 -7.64 3.46
C VAL A 213 -48.45 -6.25 3.41
N LEU A 214 -49.22 -5.22 3.81
CA LEU A 214 -48.69 -3.87 3.99
C LEU A 214 -47.96 -3.74 5.33
N PHE A 215 -46.83 -3.04 5.33
CA PHE A 215 -46.09 -2.72 6.57
C PHE A 215 -45.45 -1.32 6.59
N THR A 216 -45.11 -0.83 7.78
CA THR A 216 -44.22 0.33 8.01
C THR A 216 -43.10 -0.07 8.97
N ASN A 217 -41.96 0.60 8.88
CA ASN A 217 -40.83 0.41 9.78
C ASN A 217 -40.43 1.72 10.45
N ASN A 218 -40.00 1.66 11.72
CA ASN A 218 -39.51 2.81 12.46
C ASN A 218 -38.49 2.38 13.53
N GLY A 219 -37.63 3.30 13.95
CA GLY A 219 -36.82 3.09 15.15
C GLY A 219 -37.69 2.87 16.41
N PRO A 220 -37.20 2.11 17.42
CA PRO A 220 -37.94 1.83 18.64
C PRO A 220 -38.43 3.12 19.34
N GLY A 221 -39.73 3.20 19.63
CA GLY A 221 -40.35 4.34 20.32
C GLY A 221 -40.83 5.47 19.41
N LEU A 222 -40.65 5.37 18.10
CA LEU A 222 -41.10 6.36 17.11
C LEU A 222 -42.47 6.01 16.48
N GLU A 223 -43.09 4.93 16.93
CA GLU A 223 -44.34 4.40 16.37
C GLU A 223 -45.52 5.35 16.57
N GLY A 224 -45.44 6.27 17.56
CA GLY A 224 -46.46 7.28 17.79
C GLY A 224 -46.76 8.15 16.56
N CYS A 225 -45.76 8.39 15.71
CA CYS A 225 -45.91 9.11 14.44
C CYS A 225 -45.86 8.18 13.21
N GLY A 226 -45.16 7.04 13.31
CA GLY A 226 -44.89 6.18 12.16
C GLY A 226 -45.81 4.96 11.98
N ALA A 227 -46.63 4.60 12.98
CA ALA A 227 -47.58 3.51 12.86
C ALA A 227 -48.84 3.95 12.08
N ILE A 228 -49.39 3.04 11.27
CA ILE A 228 -50.62 3.26 10.51
C ILE A 228 -51.64 2.19 10.90
N GLU A 229 -52.88 2.60 11.13
CA GLU A 229 -53.96 1.68 11.44
C GLU A 229 -54.17 0.66 10.30
N HIS A 230 -54.32 -0.61 10.68
CA HIS A 230 -54.45 -1.77 9.78
C HIS A 230 -53.22 -2.10 8.91
N VAL A 231 -52.05 -1.57 9.27
CA VAL A 231 -50.77 -1.87 8.60
C VAL A 231 -49.82 -2.45 9.65
N LEU A 232 -49.05 -3.49 9.30
CA LEU A 232 -48.09 -4.09 10.21
C LEU A 232 -46.97 -3.09 10.55
N SER A 233 -46.72 -2.86 11.84
CA SER A 233 -45.57 -2.08 12.31
C SER A 233 -44.37 -3.00 12.59
N SER A 234 -43.22 -2.69 12.00
CA SER A 234 -41.92 -3.31 12.25
C SER A 234 -40.93 -2.30 12.84
N LEU A 235 -39.81 -2.80 13.38
CA LEU A 235 -38.75 -1.96 13.94
C LEU A 235 -37.45 -2.03 13.14
N ASP A 236 -36.61 -1.01 13.32
CA ASP A 236 -35.24 -0.95 12.79
C ASP A 236 -34.25 -0.76 13.94
N PHE A 237 -33.28 -1.65 14.07
CA PHE A 237 -32.21 -1.55 15.08
C PHE A 237 -31.06 -2.52 14.80
N GLY A 238 -29.87 -2.15 15.25
CA GLY A 238 -28.64 -2.94 15.12
C GLY A 238 -28.41 -3.95 16.25
N PRO A 239 -27.16 -4.45 16.40
CA PRO A 239 -26.82 -5.42 17.43
C PRO A 239 -27.00 -4.84 18.83
N GLY A 240 -27.50 -5.67 19.74
CA GLY A 240 -27.70 -5.30 21.14
C GLY A 240 -27.80 -6.56 22.01
N THR A 241 -27.81 -6.35 23.32
CA THR A 241 -28.05 -7.42 24.30
C THR A 241 -29.49 -7.93 24.21
N GLU A 242 -29.74 -9.15 24.71
CA GLU A 242 -31.09 -9.72 24.73
C GLU A 242 -32.10 -8.82 25.45
N ASP A 243 -31.69 -8.16 26.54
CA ASP A 243 -32.54 -7.26 27.32
C ASP A 243 -32.91 -5.99 26.54
N GLU A 244 -31.95 -5.40 25.81
CA GLU A 244 -32.21 -4.24 24.95
C GLU A 244 -33.20 -4.59 23.84
N ILE A 245 -32.99 -5.72 23.16
CA ILE A 245 -33.86 -6.21 22.09
C ILE A 245 -35.28 -6.46 22.63
N ASN A 246 -35.41 -7.12 23.79
CA ASN A 246 -36.71 -7.30 24.44
C ASN A 246 -37.36 -5.96 24.82
N GLY A 247 -36.57 -4.97 25.24
CA GLY A 247 -37.03 -3.60 25.51
C GLY A 247 -37.64 -2.92 24.27
N PHE A 248 -37.02 -3.11 23.10
CA PHE A 248 -37.56 -2.63 21.82
C PHE A 248 -38.91 -3.28 21.50
N TRP A 249 -39.01 -4.61 21.64
CA TRP A 249 -40.27 -5.32 21.42
C TRP A 249 -41.37 -4.92 22.40
N ASN A 250 -41.05 -4.72 23.67
CA ASN A 250 -41.99 -4.22 24.67
C ASN A 250 -42.53 -2.83 24.31
N THR A 251 -41.74 -2.01 23.61
CA THR A 251 -42.16 -0.69 23.12
C THR A 251 -43.10 -0.82 21.94
N LEU A 252 -42.77 -1.65 20.94
CA LEU A 252 -43.67 -1.97 19.82
C LEU A 252 -45.02 -2.52 20.29
N ARG A 253 -45.03 -3.38 21.32
CA ARG A 253 -46.28 -3.98 21.86
C ARG A 253 -47.25 -2.96 22.46
N LYS A 254 -46.83 -1.71 22.71
CA LYS A 254 -47.73 -0.63 23.16
C LYS A 254 -48.63 -0.12 22.02
N THR A 255 -48.12 -0.12 20.79
CA THR A 255 -48.85 0.35 19.59
C THR A 255 -49.37 -0.81 18.76
N GLN A 256 -48.68 -1.96 18.76
CA GLN A 256 -49.07 -3.20 18.10
C GLN A 256 -49.09 -4.40 19.09
N PRO A 257 -50.17 -4.57 19.89
CA PRO A 257 -50.23 -5.60 20.93
C PRO A 257 -50.11 -7.05 20.42
N LYS A 258 -50.50 -7.29 19.16
CA LYS A 258 -50.52 -8.61 18.51
C LYS A 258 -49.90 -8.54 17.11
N GLY A 259 -49.47 -9.68 16.58
CA GLY A 259 -48.83 -9.82 15.26
C GLY A 259 -47.35 -10.20 15.34
N PRO A 260 -46.74 -10.63 14.22
CA PRO A 260 -45.35 -11.07 14.16
C PRO A 260 -44.38 -9.96 14.53
N LEU A 261 -43.27 -10.35 15.15
CA LEU A 261 -42.14 -9.45 15.37
C LEU A 261 -41.29 -9.42 14.11
N VAL A 262 -40.94 -8.21 13.70
CA VAL A 262 -40.16 -7.94 12.49
C VAL A 262 -39.10 -6.90 12.81
N ASN A 263 -37.83 -7.25 12.62
CA ASN A 263 -36.76 -6.29 12.43
C ASN A 263 -36.57 -6.09 10.91
N ALA A 264 -37.05 -4.96 10.39
CA ALA A 264 -37.04 -4.65 8.96
C ALA A 264 -35.69 -4.12 8.48
N GLU A 265 -34.86 -3.59 9.38
CA GLU A 265 -33.48 -3.19 9.12
C GLU A 265 -32.59 -3.55 10.30
N TYR A 266 -32.10 -4.79 10.28
CA TYR A 266 -31.10 -5.24 11.23
C TYR A 266 -29.70 -4.88 10.71
N TYR A 267 -29.06 -3.88 11.33
CA TYR A 267 -27.81 -3.30 10.85
C TYR A 267 -26.56 -4.15 11.21
N PRO A 268 -25.97 -4.95 10.30
CA PRO A 268 -24.77 -5.74 10.61
C PRO A 268 -23.48 -4.90 10.51
N GLY A 269 -23.61 -3.63 10.13
CA GLY A 269 -22.59 -2.67 9.77
C GLY A 269 -23.20 -1.27 9.69
N TRP A 270 -22.49 -0.30 9.12
CA TRP A 270 -22.97 1.09 9.04
C TRP A 270 -22.38 1.84 7.84
N LEU A 271 -23.04 2.91 7.39
CA LEU A 271 -22.55 3.77 6.32
C LEU A 271 -21.31 4.59 6.74
N THR A 272 -20.58 5.11 5.76
CA THR A 272 -19.38 5.93 5.96
C THR A 272 -19.44 7.21 5.14
N HIS A 273 -18.92 8.30 5.69
CA HIS A 273 -18.94 9.61 5.06
C HIS A 273 -17.53 10.12 4.68
N TRP A 274 -17.48 11.08 3.77
CA TRP A 274 -16.23 11.78 3.48
C TRP A 274 -15.70 12.47 4.75
N GLN A 275 -14.38 12.52 4.89
CA GLN A 275 -13.63 13.04 6.05
C GLN A 275 -13.67 12.19 7.34
N GLU A 276 -14.47 11.12 7.42
CA GLU A 276 -14.35 10.19 8.54
C GLU A 276 -12.99 9.49 8.53
N ALA A 277 -12.42 9.22 9.71
CA ALA A 277 -11.06 8.70 9.79
C ALA A 277 -10.94 7.24 9.34
N HIS A 278 -12.01 6.46 9.46
CA HIS A 278 -12.04 5.01 9.19
C HIS A 278 -13.38 4.62 8.58
N MET A 279 -13.39 3.53 7.80
CA MET A 279 -14.63 2.90 7.36
C MET A 279 -15.41 2.44 8.60
N ALA A 280 -16.69 2.74 8.65
CA ALA A 280 -17.54 2.27 9.74
C ALA A 280 -17.56 0.74 9.76
N ARG A 281 -17.39 0.15 10.94
CA ARG A 281 -17.39 -1.31 11.14
C ARG A 281 -18.14 -1.70 12.39
N THR A 282 -18.74 -2.87 12.36
CA THR A 282 -19.46 -3.46 13.49
C THR A 282 -18.89 -4.84 13.80
N ASP A 283 -18.67 -5.09 15.10
CA ASP A 283 -18.12 -6.35 15.58
C ASP A 283 -18.98 -7.55 15.14
N THR A 284 -18.34 -8.53 14.51
CA THR A 284 -19.05 -9.69 13.95
C THR A 284 -19.71 -10.55 15.02
N LYS A 285 -19.10 -10.64 16.22
CA LYS A 285 -19.66 -11.45 17.31
C LYS A 285 -20.96 -10.83 17.84
N ALA A 286 -20.98 -9.53 18.10
CA ALA A 286 -22.21 -8.84 18.51
C ALA A 286 -23.34 -9.03 17.49
N VAL A 287 -23.02 -8.96 16.19
CA VAL A 287 -23.98 -9.19 15.10
C VAL A 287 -24.53 -10.63 15.17
N VAL A 288 -23.67 -11.63 15.23
CA VAL A 288 -24.10 -13.03 15.25
C VAL A 288 -24.92 -13.37 16.51
N ASP A 289 -24.52 -12.89 17.68
CA ASP A 289 -25.20 -13.20 18.95
C ASP A 289 -26.64 -12.65 18.96
N SER A 290 -26.84 -11.41 18.50
CA SER A 290 -28.17 -10.78 18.45
C SER A 290 -29.04 -11.37 17.33
N LEU A 291 -28.46 -11.74 16.18
CA LEU A 291 -29.19 -12.46 15.14
C LEU A 291 -29.67 -13.84 15.63
N ASP A 292 -28.80 -14.62 16.28
CA ASP A 292 -29.16 -15.91 16.87
C ASP A 292 -30.32 -15.78 17.87
N PHE A 293 -30.25 -14.76 18.75
CA PHE A 293 -31.31 -14.43 19.69
C PHE A 293 -32.64 -14.12 19.00
N MET A 294 -32.63 -13.33 17.92
CA MET A 294 -33.87 -13.00 17.20
C MET A 294 -34.46 -14.23 16.51
N LEU A 295 -33.63 -15.02 15.81
CA LEU A 295 -34.11 -16.18 15.04
C LEU A 295 -34.65 -17.31 15.94
N ARG A 296 -34.00 -17.59 17.08
CA ARG A 296 -34.50 -18.60 18.05
C ARG A 296 -35.85 -18.20 18.66
N ASN A 297 -36.11 -16.89 18.80
CA ASN A 297 -37.37 -16.32 19.30
C ASN A 297 -38.40 -16.05 18.19
N LYS A 298 -38.22 -16.64 16.99
CA LYS A 298 -39.18 -16.55 15.87
C LYS A 298 -39.42 -15.13 15.35
N VAL A 299 -38.47 -14.23 15.56
CA VAL A 299 -38.48 -12.90 14.93
C VAL A 299 -38.15 -13.05 13.44
N ASN A 300 -38.83 -12.29 12.59
CA ASN A 300 -38.47 -12.16 11.18
C ASN A 300 -37.44 -11.05 11.03
N VAL A 301 -36.33 -11.32 10.34
CA VAL A 301 -35.18 -10.41 10.30
C VAL A 301 -34.80 -10.13 8.87
N ASN A 302 -34.62 -8.86 8.53
CA ASN A 302 -33.95 -8.43 7.32
C ASN A 302 -32.57 -7.83 7.67
N VAL A 303 -31.50 -8.48 7.21
CA VAL A 303 -30.12 -8.01 7.42
C VAL A 303 -29.84 -6.85 6.45
N TYR A 304 -29.75 -5.63 6.97
CA TYR A 304 -29.61 -4.37 6.21
C TYR A 304 -28.24 -3.72 6.48
N MET A 305 -27.25 -3.75 5.60
CA MET A 305 -27.21 -4.35 4.26
C MET A 305 -26.62 -5.76 4.29
N PHE A 306 -27.16 -6.65 3.45
CA PHE A 306 -26.50 -7.94 3.18
C PHE A 306 -25.49 -7.82 2.03
N TYR A 307 -25.82 -7.00 1.03
CA TYR A 307 -24.89 -6.51 0.01
C TYR A 307 -25.08 -5.00 -0.16
N GLY A 308 -24.01 -4.24 0.09
CA GLY A 308 -24.02 -2.78 0.06
C GLY A 308 -23.81 -2.18 -1.34
N GLY A 309 -22.78 -2.62 -2.06
CA GLY A 309 -22.48 -2.15 -3.43
C GLY A 309 -22.03 -0.68 -3.54
N THR A 310 -22.28 -0.05 -4.69
CA THR A 310 -21.70 1.28 -5.03
C THR A 310 -22.77 2.35 -5.27
N ASN A 311 -22.53 3.58 -4.79
CA ASN A 311 -23.25 4.79 -5.19
C ASN A 311 -22.71 5.33 -6.53
N TYR A 312 -23.10 4.73 -7.66
CA TYR A 312 -22.59 5.13 -8.97
C TYR A 312 -22.89 6.58 -9.34
N GLY A 313 -21.90 7.28 -9.87
CA GLY A 313 -22.03 8.65 -10.34
C GLY A 313 -22.27 9.67 -9.22
N PHE A 314 -23.36 10.42 -9.30
CA PHE A 314 -23.68 11.51 -8.38
C PHE A 314 -24.86 11.19 -7.45
N THR A 315 -25.09 9.91 -7.17
CA THR A 315 -26.32 9.46 -6.50
C THR A 315 -26.20 9.31 -4.99
N ALA A 316 -25.00 9.39 -4.42
CA ALA A 316 -24.82 9.38 -2.97
C ALA A 316 -25.38 10.68 -2.37
N GLY A 317 -26.12 10.57 -1.27
CA GLY A 317 -26.71 11.68 -0.55
C GLY A 317 -25.78 12.28 0.51
N ALA A 318 -26.40 12.81 1.56
CA ALA A 318 -25.72 13.39 2.71
C ALA A 318 -26.59 13.36 3.96
N ASN A 319 -25.94 13.35 5.12
CA ASN A 319 -26.60 13.45 6.42
C ASN A 319 -26.51 14.88 6.97
N SER A 320 -27.46 15.23 7.85
CA SER A 320 -27.55 16.57 8.46
C SER A 320 -26.83 16.72 9.81
N GLN A 321 -26.07 15.69 10.22
CA GLN A 321 -25.49 15.55 11.56
C GLN A 321 -24.06 16.13 11.71
N GLY A 322 -23.42 16.57 10.61
CA GLY A 322 -22.06 17.11 10.61
C GLY A 322 -21.93 18.60 10.98
N ALA A 323 -20.68 19.10 11.02
CA ALA A 323 -20.44 20.55 11.08
C ALA A 323 -21.09 21.23 9.86
N GLY A 324 -21.70 22.41 10.08
CA GLY A 324 -22.54 23.04 9.06
C GLY A 324 -23.84 22.29 8.73
N ARG A 325 -24.23 21.30 9.56
CA ARG A 325 -25.38 20.40 9.36
C ARG A 325 -25.33 19.66 8.03
N TYR A 326 -24.14 19.19 7.66
CA TYR A 326 -23.91 18.52 6.39
C TYR A 326 -22.69 17.59 6.46
N VAL A 327 -22.87 16.36 6.01
CA VAL A 327 -21.78 15.39 5.84
C VAL A 327 -22.15 14.48 4.67
N ALA A 328 -21.28 14.40 3.66
CA ALA A 328 -21.61 13.73 2.40
C ALA A 328 -21.21 12.25 2.42
N ASP A 329 -22.05 11.39 1.86
CA ASP A 329 -21.78 9.95 1.75
C ASP A 329 -20.68 9.67 0.73
N ILE A 330 -19.89 8.60 0.98
CA ILE A 330 -18.84 8.16 0.04
C ILE A 330 -19.44 7.39 -1.15
N THR A 331 -18.62 7.20 -2.18
CA THR A 331 -19.03 6.44 -3.38
C THR A 331 -19.20 4.96 -3.08
N SER A 332 -18.34 4.37 -2.24
CA SER A 332 -18.57 3.03 -1.74
C SER A 332 -19.78 3.02 -0.79
N TYR A 333 -20.65 2.03 -0.91
CA TYR A 333 -21.73 1.80 0.03
C TYR A 333 -21.64 0.38 0.58
N ASP A 334 -20.41 -0.14 0.72
CA ASP A 334 -20.10 -1.46 1.27
C ASP A 334 -20.83 -1.76 2.58
N TYR A 335 -20.99 -0.75 3.43
CA TYR A 335 -21.76 -0.82 4.68
C TYR A 335 -21.20 -1.80 5.72
N ASP A 336 -19.96 -2.30 5.55
CA ASP A 336 -19.42 -3.43 6.31
C ASP A 336 -20.35 -4.66 6.23
N ALA A 337 -20.92 -4.87 5.04
CA ALA A 337 -21.90 -5.90 4.75
C ALA A 337 -21.25 -7.31 4.69
N PRO A 338 -22.06 -8.37 4.87
CA PRO A 338 -21.64 -9.74 4.64
C PRO A 338 -20.96 -9.98 3.28
N LEU A 339 -21.55 -9.46 2.20
CA LEU A 339 -20.90 -9.43 0.88
C LEU A 339 -20.24 -8.07 0.68
N ASP A 340 -18.97 -8.06 0.27
CA ASP A 340 -18.23 -6.82 0.03
C ASP A 340 -18.76 -6.03 -1.17
N GLU A 341 -18.23 -4.82 -1.41
CA GLU A 341 -18.63 -3.96 -2.54
C GLU A 341 -18.64 -4.69 -3.91
N SER A 342 -17.74 -5.65 -4.13
CA SER A 342 -17.67 -6.46 -5.35
C SER A 342 -18.59 -7.68 -5.37
N GLY A 343 -19.24 -7.99 -4.25
CA GLY A 343 -20.14 -9.14 -4.09
C GLY A 343 -19.45 -10.40 -3.56
N ASP A 344 -18.19 -10.31 -3.12
CA ASP A 344 -17.43 -11.45 -2.61
C ASP A 344 -17.75 -11.71 -1.12
N PRO A 345 -17.76 -12.98 -0.67
CA PRO A 345 -18.07 -13.33 0.72
C PRO A 345 -16.96 -12.97 1.69
N THR A 346 -17.30 -12.25 2.76
CA THR A 346 -16.38 -11.86 3.84
C THR A 346 -16.38 -12.90 4.99
N PRO A 347 -15.46 -12.82 5.98
CA PRO A 347 -15.57 -13.60 7.22
C PRO A 347 -16.93 -13.44 7.92
N LYS A 348 -17.53 -12.24 7.85
CA LYS A 348 -18.85 -11.94 8.41
C LYS A 348 -19.95 -12.73 7.69
N TYR A 349 -19.88 -12.89 6.36
CA TYR A 349 -20.80 -13.74 5.60
C TYR A 349 -20.85 -15.17 6.13
N PHE A 350 -19.69 -15.79 6.35
CA PHE A 350 -19.64 -17.17 6.86
C PHE A 350 -20.25 -17.28 8.25
N ALA A 351 -19.97 -16.32 9.13
CA ALA A 351 -20.50 -16.31 10.50
C ALA A 351 -22.04 -16.14 10.54
N LEU A 352 -22.60 -15.25 9.70
CA LEU A 352 -24.04 -15.08 9.59
C LEU A 352 -24.72 -16.30 8.96
N ARG A 353 -24.16 -16.84 7.87
CA ARG A 353 -24.66 -18.07 7.25
C ARG A 353 -24.76 -19.19 8.27
N ASP A 354 -23.68 -19.48 8.99
CA ASP A 354 -23.64 -20.59 9.94
C ASP A 354 -24.66 -20.38 11.08
N THR A 355 -24.99 -19.13 11.42
CA THR A 355 -26.05 -18.78 12.37
C THR A 355 -27.45 -18.99 11.80
N ILE A 356 -27.71 -18.55 10.57
CA ILE A 356 -28.98 -18.71 9.88
C ILE A 356 -29.31 -20.19 9.69
N LEU A 357 -28.31 -21.00 9.29
CA LEU A 357 -28.47 -22.43 9.03
C LEU A 357 -28.79 -23.28 10.28
N LYS A 358 -28.75 -22.70 11.49
CA LYS A 358 -29.28 -23.35 12.71
C LYS A 358 -30.81 -23.43 12.70
N TYR A 359 -31.47 -22.50 12.02
CA TYR A 359 -32.93 -22.32 12.09
C TYR A 359 -33.64 -22.53 10.74
N PHE A 360 -32.90 -22.41 9.63
CA PHE A 360 -33.42 -22.57 8.27
C PHE A 360 -32.75 -23.74 7.54
N PRO A 361 -33.46 -24.42 6.62
CA PRO A 361 -32.89 -25.50 5.83
C PRO A 361 -31.69 -25.03 5.01
N LYS A 362 -30.62 -25.83 4.98
CA LYS A 362 -29.45 -25.59 4.13
C LYS A 362 -29.85 -25.70 2.65
N PRO A 363 -29.67 -24.63 1.84
CA PRO A 363 -29.87 -24.70 0.40
C PRO A 363 -28.87 -25.65 -0.27
N ASP A 364 -29.30 -26.33 -1.32
CA ASP A 364 -28.42 -27.13 -2.19
C ASP A 364 -27.73 -26.23 -3.23
N LEU A 365 -26.89 -25.33 -2.72
CA LEU A 365 -26.11 -24.40 -3.52
C LEU A 365 -24.66 -24.39 -3.04
N PRO A 366 -23.68 -24.30 -3.97
CA PRO A 366 -22.30 -24.15 -3.58
C PRO A 366 -22.10 -22.80 -2.88
N VAL A 367 -21.15 -22.79 -1.95
CA VAL A 367 -20.70 -21.56 -1.31
C VAL A 367 -19.94 -20.74 -2.36
N PRO A 368 -20.27 -19.44 -2.54
CA PRO A 368 -19.57 -18.60 -3.50
C PRO A 368 -18.08 -18.48 -3.15
N VAL A 369 -17.25 -18.43 -4.19
CA VAL A 369 -15.82 -18.12 -4.10
C VAL A 369 -15.60 -16.70 -4.60
N ALA A 370 -14.61 -16.01 -4.04
CA ALA A 370 -14.26 -14.66 -4.45
C ALA A 370 -13.92 -14.62 -5.96
N ALA A 371 -14.52 -13.68 -6.67
CA ALA A 371 -14.28 -13.51 -8.09
C ALA A 371 -12.84 -13.02 -8.34
N ARG A 372 -12.20 -13.56 -9.39
CA ARG A 372 -10.87 -13.13 -9.84
C ARG A 372 -10.89 -11.61 -10.09
N LYS A 373 -9.84 -10.92 -9.65
CA LYS A 373 -9.59 -9.51 -9.96
C LYS A 373 -8.37 -9.39 -10.88
N ILE A 374 -8.36 -8.38 -11.76
CA ILE A 374 -7.20 -8.04 -12.61
C ILE A 374 -6.52 -6.77 -12.09
N GLN A 375 -5.25 -6.59 -12.43
CA GLN A 375 -4.47 -5.39 -12.11
C GLN A 375 -3.81 -4.86 -13.39
N PRO A 376 -4.51 -3.99 -14.14
CA PRO A 376 -3.91 -3.34 -15.31
C PRO A 376 -2.67 -2.52 -14.92
N PRO A 377 -1.69 -2.34 -15.84
CA PRO A 377 -0.51 -1.52 -15.57
C PRO A 377 -0.88 -0.05 -15.29
N PRO A 378 -0.05 0.71 -14.56
CA PRO A 378 -0.29 2.12 -14.28
C PRO A 378 -0.56 2.94 -15.55
N LEU A 379 -1.66 3.69 -15.56
CA LEU A 379 -2.12 4.43 -16.73
C LEU A 379 -1.47 5.82 -16.80
N THR A 380 -0.83 6.13 -17.92
CA THR A 380 -0.38 7.51 -18.19
C THR A 380 -1.55 8.36 -18.64
N MET A 381 -1.78 9.49 -17.96
CA MET A 381 -2.90 10.39 -18.22
C MET A 381 -2.50 11.56 -19.12
N THR A 382 -3.33 11.88 -20.11
CA THR A 382 -3.19 13.06 -20.97
C THR A 382 -4.10 14.19 -20.47
N ARG A 383 -3.54 15.38 -20.22
CA ARG A 383 -4.34 16.59 -19.95
C ARG A 383 -5.11 17.00 -21.21
N LEU A 384 -6.43 17.18 -21.07
CA LEU A 384 -7.31 17.69 -22.12
C LEU A 384 -7.40 19.22 -22.08
N GLY A 385 -7.48 19.81 -20.89
CA GLY A 385 -7.73 21.24 -20.67
C GLY A 385 -8.24 21.52 -19.26
N SER A 386 -8.57 22.77 -18.96
CA SER A 386 -9.27 23.18 -17.73
C SER A 386 -10.71 23.59 -18.02
N LEU A 387 -11.63 23.30 -17.09
CA LEU A 387 -13.02 23.78 -17.15
C LEU A 387 -13.13 25.31 -17.01
N LEU A 388 -12.03 26.01 -16.69
CA LEU A 388 -11.95 27.47 -16.71
C LEU A 388 -11.61 28.03 -18.10
N GLU A 389 -11.11 27.18 -19.01
CA GLU A 389 -10.78 27.58 -20.38
C GLU A 389 -12.08 27.69 -21.21
N PRO A 390 -12.36 28.83 -21.88
CA PRO A 390 -13.62 29.07 -22.58
C PRO A 390 -14.00 27.99 -23.60
N ASP A 391 -13.02 27.46 -24.33
CA ASP A 391 -13.26 26.44 -25.35
C ASP A 391 -13.78 25.12 -24.76
N LEU A 392 -13.26 24.70 -23.61
CA LEU A 392 -13.72 23.48 -22.96
C LEU A 392 -15.01 23.73 -22.19
N LEU A 393 -15.11 24.87 -21.50
CA LEU A 393 -16.30 25.29 -20.78
C LEU A 393 -17.53 25.36 -21.70
N ASN A 394 -17.43 26.05 -22.83
CA ASN A 394 -18.54 26.19 -23.79
C ASN A 394 -18.96 24.86 -24.42
N ARG A 395 -18.05 23.89 -24.53
CA ARG A 395 -18.36 22.56 -25.07
C ARG A 395 -19.08 21.67 -24.07
N LEU A 396 -18.74 21.80 -22.78
CA LEU A 396 -19.29 20.95 -21.73
C LEU A 396 -20.51 21.57 -21.05
N SER A 397 -20.67 22.89 -21.12
CA SER A 397 -21.81 23.61 -20.57
C SER A 397 -23.08 23.28 -21.35
N THR A 398 -24.15 22.92 -20.65
CA THR A 398 -25.46 22.67 -21.26
C THR A 398 -26.30 23.95 -21.38
N GLN A 399 -26.01 24.95 -20.55
CA GLN A 399 -26.68 26.24 -20.57
C GLN A 399 -25.83 27.29 -19.84
N THR A 400 -25.97 28.55 -20.27
CA THR A 400 -25.39 29.71 -19.60
C THR A 400 -26.50 30.71 -19.30
N VAL A 401 -26.63 31.10 -18.04
CA VAL A 401 -27.69 32.00 -17.56
C VAL A 401 -27.07 33.19 -16.86
N THR A 402 -27.56 34.39 -17.13
CA THR A 402 -27.19 35.61 -16.40
C THR A 402 -28.34 36.06 -15.52
N ASN A 403 -28.07 36.36 -14.25
CA ASN A 403 -29.06 36.86 -13.31
C ASN A 403 -28.43 37.88 -12.34
N SER A 404 -29.24 38.74 -11.72
CA SER A 404 -28.75 39.73 -10.76
C SER A 404 -28.13 39.09 -9.53
N LEU A 405 -28.65 37.93 -9.12
CA LEU A 405 -28.16 37.11 -7.99
C LEU A 405 -27.77 35.71 -8.48
N PRO A 406 -26.88 35.00 -7.76
CA PRO A 406 -26.59 33.59 -8.04
C PRO A 406 -27.87 32.75 -7.98
N MET A 407 -27.99 31.77 -8.88
CA MET A 407 -29.11 30.82 -8.88
C MET A 407 -28.68 29.46 -8.33
N SER A 408 -29.58 28.78 -7.62
CA SER A 408 -29.37 27.39 -7.20
C SER A 408 -29.36 26.43 -8.39
N PHE A 409 -28.87 25.21 -8.17
CA PHE A 409 -28.93 24.11 -9.12
C PHE A 409 -30.38 23.84 -9.56
N GLU A 410 -31.32 23.84 -8.62
CA GLU A 410 -32.75 23.61 -8.87
C GLU A 410 -33.34 24.74 -9.72
N SER A 411 -32.96 25.99 -9.47
CA SER A 411 -33.41 27.14 -10.27
C SER A 411 -32.85 27.08 -11.70
N LEU A 412 -31.68 26.47 -11.88
CA LEU A 412 -31.05 26.19 -13.17
C LEU A 412 -31.57 24.88 -13.81
N ASN A 413 -32.51 24.16 -13.17
CA ASN A 413 -32.97 22.85 -13.63
C ASN A 413 -31.81 21.84 -13.83
N GLN A 414 -30.79 21.92 -12.97
CA GLN A 414 -29.63 21.03 -12.96
C GLN A 414 -29.66 20.12 -11.73
N ILE A 415 -29.51 18.81 -11.94
CA ILE A 415 -29.64 17.79 -10.88
C ILE A 415 -28.33 17.63 -10.11
N SER A 416 -27.22 17.46 -10.82
CA SER A 416 -25.90 17.04 -10.30
C SER A 416 -24.75 17.71 -11.05
N GLY A 417 -23.50 17.34 -10.75
CA GLY A 417 -22.30 17.88 -11.40
C GLY A 417 -21.81 19.18 -10.78
N LEU A 418 -21.40 20.13 -11.63
CA LEU A 418 -20.78 21.41 -11.26
C LEU A 418 -21.60 22.58 -11.79
N VAL A 419 -21.57 23.72 -11.10
CA VAL A 419 -21.98 25.01 -11.65
C VAL A 419 -20.84 26.01 -11.46
N LEU A 420 -20.41 26.64 -12.54
CA LEU A 420 -19.42 27.71 -12.51
C LEU A 420 -20.14 29.06 -12.43
N TYR A 421 -19.96 29.78 -11.33
CA TYR A 421 -20.49 31.11 -11.09
C TYR A 421 -19.41 32.16 -11.38
N GLU A 422 -19.71 33.14 -12.24
CA GLU A 422 -18.81 34.22 -12.61
C GLU A 422 -19.43 35.59 -12.31
N ALA A 423 -18.66 36.49 -11.72
CA ALA A 423 -19.04 37.89 -11.54
C ALA A 423 -17.82 38.81 -11.69
N LEU A 424 -18.04 40.01 -12.24
CA LEU A 424 -17.01 41.04 -12.27
C LEU A 424 -16.86 41.70 -10.90
N ILE A 425 -15.62 41.89 -10.47
CA ILE A 425 -15.32 42.58 -9.21
C ILE A 425 -15.29 44.08 -9.49
N PRO A 426 -16.07 44.92 -8.77
CA PRO A 426 -16.06 46.36 -8.97
C PRO A 426 -14.68 47.01 -8.70
N ASP A 427 -14.25 47.90 -9.60
CA ASP A 427 -12.93 48.56 -9.56
C ASP A 427 -12.74 49.53 -8.38
N ASP A 428 -13.82 49.93 -7.73
CA ASP A 428 -13.84 50.90 -6.64
C ASP A 428 -13.69 50.27 -5.24
N ILE A 429 -13.49 48.94 -5.15
CA ILE A 429 -13.17 48.25 -3.89
C ILE A 429 -11.68 48.43 -3.53
N LYS A 430 -11.38 49.48 -2.75
CA LYS A 430 -10.00 49.92 -2.42
C LYS A 430 -9.44 49.48 -1.04
N THR A 431 -10.13 48.60 -0.31
CA THR A 431 -9.73 48.18 1.04
C THR A 431 -8.81 46.96 1.02
N ASP A 432 -7.78 46.92 1.88
CA ASP A 432 -6.83 45.80 2.04
C ASP A 432 -6.74 45.43 3.55
N PRO A 433 -6.94 44.16 3.96
CA PRO A 433 -7.24 42.98 3.16
C PRO A 433 -8.68 42.94 2.63
N ARG A 434 -8.86 42.33 1.45
CA ARG A 434 -10.18 41.99 0.91
C ARG A 434 -10.58 40.59 1.35
N LYS A 435 -11.84 40.42 1.73
CA LYS A 435 -12.41 39.16 2.22
C LYS A 435 -13.63 38.80 1.39
N LEU A 436 -13.61 37.64 0.73
CA LEU A 436 -14.80 37.03 0.14
C LEU A 436 -15.69 36.48 1.26
N ILE A 437 -16.98 36.72 1.18
CA ILE A 437 -18.00 36.12 2.04
C ILE A 437 -19.10 35.57 1.14
N VAL A 438 -19.36 34.26 1.19
CA VAL A 438 -20.45 33.61 0.45
C VAL A 438 -21.46 33.10 1.46
N GLU A 439 -22.59 33.80 1.59
CA GLU A 439 -23.72 33.28 2.35
C GLU A 439 -24.34 32.11 1.59
N GLY A 440 -24.55 30.97 2.25
CA GLY A 440 -25.22 29.83 1.63
C GLY A 440 -24.42 29.17 0.51
N VAL A 441 -23.12 28.93 0.70
CA VAL A 441 -22.38 27.97 -0.13
C VAL A 441 -22.80 26.56 0.27
N HIS A 442 -23.59 25.90 -0.57
CA HIS A 442 -23.99 24.52 -0.33
C HIS A 442 -22.98 23.58 -0.98
N ASP A 443 -22.44 22.70 -0.12
CA ASP A 443 -21.42 21.67 -0.40
C ASP A 443 -20.00 22.25 -0.49
N ARG A 444 -19.40 22.31 -1.68
CA ARG A 444 -17.99 22.72 -1.83
C ARG A 444 -17.77 23.66 -3.00
N GLY A 445 -17.11 24.79 -2.74
CA GLY A 445 -16.88 25.86 -3.72
C GLY A 445 -15.41 26.17 -3.95
N TYR A 446 -14.94 26.05 -5.18
CA TYR A 446 -13.56 26.33 -5.57
C TYR A 446 -13.46 27.74 -6.12
N VAL A 447 -12.67 28.59 -5.46
CA VAL A 447 -12.63 30.03 -5.74
C VAL A 447 -11.41 30.39 -6.57
N PHE A 448 -11.64 31.17 -7.62
CA PHE A 448 -10.61 31.69 -8.50
C PHE A 448 -10.80 33.18 -8.74
N VAL A 449 -9.70 33.89 -8.95
CA VAL A 449 -9.69 35.27 -9.43
C VAL A 449 -8.92 35.27 -10.75
N GLY A 450 -9.62 35.55 -11.84
CA GLY A 450 -9.16 35.18 -13.19
C GLY A 450 -8.98 33.67 -13.29
N ASP A 451 -7.75 33.24 -13.60
CA ASP A 451 -7.35 31.83 -13.66
C ASP A 451 -6.58 31.37 -12.41
N ARG A 452 -6.33 32.26 -11.44
CA ARG A 452 -5.58 31.94 -10.23
C ARG A 452 -6.50 31.35 -9.16
N PHE A 453 -6.20 30.12 -8.74
CA PHE A 453 -6.86 29.47 -7.61
C PHE A 453 -6.55 30.21 -6.30
N VAL A 454 -7.59 30.48 -5.50
CA VAL A 454 -7.48 31.20 -4.22
C VAL A 454 -7.67 30.26 -3.04
N GLY A 455 -8.64 29.35 -3.11
CA GLY A 455 -8.97 28.46 -2.00
C GLY A 455 -10.32 27.78 -2.16
N VAL A 456 -10.75 27.10 -1.09
CA VAL A 456 -11.98 26.31 -1.07
C VAL A 456 -12.92 26.81 0.02
N LEU A 457 -14.17 27.05 -0.36
CA LEU A 457 -15.31 27.21 0.52
C LEU A 457 -15.95 25.84 0.76
N SER A 458 -16.47 25.62 1.96
CA SER A 458 -16.88 24.29 2.41
C SER A 458 -18.02 24.39 3.42
N ARG A 459 -19.18 23.80 3.10
CA ARG A 459 -20.34 23.70 4.01
C ARG A 459 -20.02 22.79 5.20
N GLU A 460 -19.51 21.59 4.89
CA GLU A 460 -19.05 20.57 5.84
C GLU A 460 -18.07 21.13 6.89
N ASN A 461 -17.20 22.08 6.52
CA ASN A 461 -16.22 22.68 7.43
C ASN A 461 -16.59 24.11 7.87
N GLN A 462 -17.80 24.58 7.55
CA GLN A 462 -18.27 25.95 7.81
C GLN A 462 -17.35 27.06 7.30
N ILE A 463 -16.60 26.80 6.23
CA ILE A 463 -15.72 27.77 5.58
C ILE A 463 -16.52 28.52 4.52
N ASN A 464 -17.06 29.67 4.90
CA ASN A 464 -17.82 30.55 4.02
C ASN A 464 -17.07 31.85 3.67
N THR A 465 -15.82 31.99 4.09
CA THR A 465 -15.01 33.18 3.80
C THR A 465 -13.58 32.84 3.39
N LEU A 466 -12.99 33.65 2.52
CA LEU A 466 -11.60 33.52 2.06
C LEU A 466 -10.94 34.90 1.89
N PRO A 467 -9.63 35.04 2.16
CA PRO A 467 -8.89 36.23 1.77
C PRO A 467 -8.78 36.33 0.24
N LEU A 468 -8.91 37.53 -0.31
CA LEU A 468 -8.76 37.81 -1.74
C LEU A 468 -7.62 38.80 -1.99
N ALA A 469 -6.64 38.41 -2.80
CA ALA A 469 -5.71 39.34 -3.43
C ALA A 469 -6.27 39.70 -4.81
N LEU A 470 -6.65 40.94 -5.06
CA LEU A 470 -7.32 41.36 -6.29
C LEU A 470 -6.58 42.52 -6.96
N ASP A 471 -6.47 42.44 -8.28
CA ASP A 471 -6.32 43.62 -9.13
C ASP A 471 -7.72 44.05 -9.61
N ALA A 472 -7.95 45.36 -9.78
CA ALA A 472 -9.23 45.88 -10.28
C ALA A 472 -9.59 45.29 -11.65
N GLY A 473 -10.87 45.02 -11.91
CA GLY A 473 -11.39 44.53 -13.20
C GLY A 473 -11.32 43.02 -13.42
N GLN A 474 -10.82 42.24 -12.45
CA GLN A 474 -10.73 40.77 -12.58
C GLN A 474 -12.07 40.07 -12.30
N THR A 475 -12.31 38.95 -12.99
CA THR A 475 -13.49 38.09 -12.79
C THR A 475 -13.29 37.20 -11.56
N LEU A 476 -14.24 37.24 -10.63
CA LEU A 476 -14.40 36.23 -9.58
C LEU A 476 -15.09 35.02 -10.18
N ARG A 477 -14.50 33.83 -10.01
CA ARG A 477 -15.12 32.56 -10.38
C ARG A 477 -15.27 31.67 -9.16
N ILE A 478 -16.42 31.03 -9.02
CA ILE A 478 -16.69 30.04 -7.98
C ILE A 478 -17.30 28.81 -8.64
N ALA A 479 -16.56 27.70 -8.68
CA ALA A 479 -17.11 26.43 -9.15
C ALA A 479 -17.69 25.66 -7.96
N ILE A 480 -19.01 25.44 -7.93
CA ILE A 480 -19.66 24.67 -6.88
C ILE A 480 -19.84 23.21 -7.32
N GLU A 481 -19.40 22.28 -6.47
CA GLU A 481 -19.59 20.83 -6.59
C GLU A 481 -20.79 20.38 -5.76
N ASN A 482 -21.78 19.73 -6.40
CA ASN A 482 -22.84 19.03 -5.69
C ASN A 482 -22.33 17.69 -5.15
N GLN A 483 -22.27 17.58 -3.82
CA GLN A 483 -21.80 16.40 -3.10
C GLN A 483 -22.94 15.47 -2.63
N GLY A 484 -24.20 15.82 -2.89
CA GLY A 484 -25.38 15.03 -2.51
C GLY A 484 -26.33 15.79 -1.59
N ARG A 485 -27.62 15.80 -1.87
CA ARG A 485 -28.67 16.42 -1.04
C ARG A 485 -28.90 15.63 0.24
N ILE A 486 -29.32 16.35 1.28
CA ILE A 486 -29.70 15.73 2.56
C ILE A 486 -30.77 14.66 2.31
N ASN A 487 -30.48 13.44 2.74
CA ASN A 487 -31.26 12.25 2.46
C ASN A 487 -32.14 11.82 3.65
N PHE A 488 -31.79 12.24 4.86
CA PHE A 488 -32.49 11.93 6.11
C PHE A 488 -32.83 13.22 6.88
N GLY A 489 -34.11 13.39 7.22
CA GLY A 489 -34.64 14.60 7.86
C GLY A 489 -35.27 15.58 6.86
N ILE A 490 -34.77 16.82 6.77
CA ILE A 490 -35.34 17.86 5.90
C ILE A 490 -34.89 17.64 4.45
N ALA A 491 -35.83 17.24 3.58
CA ALA A 491 -35.53 16.88 2.18
C ALA A 491 -35.31 18.07 1.23
N ASN A 492 -35.74 19.29 1.59
CA ASN A 492 -35.63 20.49 0.73
C ASN A 492 -34.23 21.14 0.83
N ASP A 493 -33.18 20.43 0.40
CA ASP A 493 -31.79 20.92 0.40
C ASP A 493 -31.36 21.39 -1.00
N SER A 494 -31.65 22.66 -1.33
CA SER A 494 -31.21 23.24 -2.62
C SER A 494 -29.69 23.33 -2.71
N LYS A 495 -29.10 23.17 -3.90
CA LYS A 495 -27.63 23.16 -4.10
C LYS A 495 -27.12 24.40 -4.82
N GLY A 496 -25.82 24.67 -4.72
CA GLY A 496 -25.17 25.85 -5.34
C GLY A 496 -24.91 26.99 -4.35
N ILE A 497 -24.91 28.21 -4.86
CA ILE A 497 -24.92 29.43 -4.03
C ILE A 497 -26.37 29.84 -3.81
N VAL A 498 -26.88 29.62 -2.59
CA VAL A 498 -28.28 29.91 -2.22
C VAL A 498 -28.46 31.23 -1.47
N GLY A 499 -27.36 31.88 -1.09
CA GLY A 499 -27.37 33.20 -0.43
C GLY A 499 -26.64 34.28 -1.23
N ARG A 500 -26.31 35.38 -0.54
CA ARG A 500 -25.64 36.53 -1.15
C ARG A 500 -24.12 36.40 -1.07
N VAL A 501 -23.44 37.00 -2.04
CA VAL A 501 -21.97 37.01 -2.10
C VAL A 501 -21.47 38.42 -1.90
N TYR A 502 -20.49 38.60 -1.02
CA TYR A 502 -19.88 39.88 -0.70
C TYR A 502 -18.38 39.84 -0.87
N VAL A 503 -17.82 41.00 -1.22
CA VAL A 503 -16.43 41.32 -0.96
C VAL A 503 -16.43 42.38 0.13
N ASN A 504 -15.91 42.02 1.31
CA ASN A 504 -16.05 42.74 2.57
C ASN A 504 -17.53 42.97 2.91
N THR A 505 -18.01 44.21 2.81
CA THR A 505 -19.41 44.59 3.08
C THR A 505 -20.22 44.82 1.81
N ARG A 506 -19.59 44.77 0.62
CA ARG A 506 -20.26 45.06 -0.64
C ARG A 506 -20.75 43.79 -1.31
N GLN A 507 -22.06 43.72 -1.56
CA GLN A 507 -22.67 42.63 -2.29
C GLN A 507 -22.30 42.68 -3.78
N LEU A 508 -22.03 41.51 -4.36
CA LEU A 508 -21.81 41.33 -5.80
C LEU A 508 -23.12 40.98 -6.51
N PHE A 509 -23.29 41.55 -7.71
CA PHE A 509 -24.46 41.37 -8.57
C PHE A 509 -24.04 41.01 -10.00
N ASN A 510 -25.00 40.66 -10.84
CA ASN A 510 -24.83 40.34 -12.26
C ASN A 510 -23.95 39.10 -12.48
N TRP A 511 -24.42 37.98 -11.97
CA TRP A 511 -23.78 36.69 -12.06
C TRP A 511 -24.07 36.01 -13.39
N THR A 512 -23.05 35.37 -13.97
CA THR A 512 -23.19 34.43 -15.08
C THR A 512 -22.92 33.02 -14.55
N MET A 513 -23.85 32.10 -14.77
CA MET A 513 -23.74 30.71 -14.33
C MET A 513 -23.66 29.78 -15.53
N HIS A 514 -22.68 28.88 -15.53
CA HIS A 514 -22.52 27.84 -16.53
C HIS A 514 -22.83 26.47 -15.92
N SER A 515 -23.82 25.79 -16.49
CA SER A 515 -24.29 24.49 -16.03
C SER A 515 -23.44 23.35 -16.59
N LEU A 516 -22.77 22.60 -15.72
CA LEU A 516 -21.94 21.45 -16.06
C LEU A 516 -22.51 20.19 -15.38
N PRO A 517 -23.60 19.59 -15.90
CA PRO A 517 -24.25 18.46 -15.24
C PRO A 517 -23.38 17.19 -15.22
N LEU A 518 -22.49 17.03 -16.20
CA LEU A 518 -21.58 15.87 -16.35
C LEU A 518 -22.25 14.49 -16.35
N SER A 519 -23.58 14.44 -16.55
CA SER A 519 -24.36 13.19 -16.65
C SER A 519 -24.39 12.61 -18.07
N ASP A 520 -24.18 13.44 -19.10
CA ASP A 520 -23.96 12.98 -20.49
C ASP A 520 -22.47 13.07 -20.83
N PHE A 521 -21.86 11.92 -21.14
CA PHE A 521 -20.45 11.83 -21.47
C PHE A 521 -20.13 12.17 -22.94
N LYS A 522 -21.13 12.25 -23.83
CA LYS A 522 -20.92 12.50 -25.26
C LYS A 522 -20.10 13.78 -25.55
N PRO A 523 -20.32 14.92 -24.87
CA PRO A 523 -19.51 16.12 -25.06
C PRO A 523 -18.03 15.90 -24.72
N ILE A 524 -17.74 15.14 -23.66
CA ILE A 524 -16.36 14.81 -23.25
C ILE A 524 -15.70 13.91 -24.29
N VAL A 525 -16.38 12.87 -24.77
CA VAL A 525 -15.88 12.00 -25.85
C VAL A 525 -15.55 12.82 -27.10
N HIS A 526 -16.44 13.75 -27.45
CA HIS A 526 -16.22 14.62 -28.59
C HIS A 526 -14.98 15.53 -28.39
N ALA A 527 -14.83 16.13 -27.21
CA ALA A 527 -13.67 16.94 -26.86
C ALA A 527 -12.36 16.14 -26.94
N VAL A 528 -12.34 14.92 -26.40
CA VAL A 528 -11.18 14.00 -26.49
C VAL A 528 -10.87 13.64 -27.94
N ARG A 529 -11.88 13.33 -28.77
CA ARG A 529 -11.68 13.03 -30.20
C ARG A 529 -11.10 14.23 -30.95
N CYS A 530 -11.60 15.43 -30.71
CA CYS A 530 -11.09 16.65 -31.33
C CYS A 530 -9.65 16.95 -30.89
N HIS A 531 -9.36 16.86 -29.60
CA HIS A 531 -8.01 17.03 -29.06
C HIS A 531 -7.00 16.03 -29.65
N ARG A 532 -7.39 14.75 -29.78
CA ARG A 532 -6.56 13.72 -30.43
C ARG A 532 -6.28 14.03 -31.90
N LYS A 533 -7.26 14.55 -32.65
CA LYS A 533 -7.06 14.95 -34.06
C LYS A 533 -6.08 16.11 -34.17
N LEU A 534 -6.20 17.10 -33.30
CA LEU A 534 -5.29 18.25 -33.25
C LEU A 534 -3.84 17.83 -32.90
N ARG A 535 -3.65 17.01 -31.87
CA ARG A 535 -2.32 16.48 -31.51
C ARG A 535 -1.66 15.68 -32.63
N ARG A 536 -2.45 14.93 -33.42
CA ARG A 536 -1.95 14.20 -34.60
C ARG A 536 -1.53 15.13 -35.74
N HIS A 537 -2.16 16.29 -35.91
CA HIS A 537 -1.87 17.22 -37.01
C HIS A 537 -0.74 18.21 -36.70
N TYR A 538 -0.65 18.71 -35.47
CA TYR A 538 0.24 19.83 -35.12
C TYR A 538 1.47 19.42 -34.27
N GLY A 539 1.62 18.13 -33.96
CA GLY A 539 2.72 17.65 -33.12
C GLY A 539 2.59 18.08 -31.65
N ASN A 540 3.44 17.49 -30.81
CA ASN A 540 3.39 17.67 -29.37
C ASN A 540 4.15 18.97 -29.01
N ASN A 541 3.52 20.14 -29.16
CA ASN A 541 4.02 21.37 -28.54
C ASN A 541 3.78 21.28 -27.03
N GLY A 542 4.57 20.42 -26.38
CA GLY A 542 4.61 20.22 -24.95
C GLY A 542 5.20 21.43 -24.27
N VAL A 543 4.37 22.46 -24.06
CA VAL A 543 4.63 23.40 -22.98
C VAL A 543 4.32 22.65 -21.69
N GLY A 544 5.30 22.56 -20.79
CA GLY A 544 5.10 22.05 -19.44
C GLY A 544 4.12 22.96 -18.70
N VAL A 545 2.82 22.69 -18.85
CA VAL A 545 1.79 23.45 -18.16
C VAL A 545 1.61 22.82 -16.79
N VAL A 546 1.95 23.59 -15.76
CA VAL A 546 1.73 23.29 -14.35
C VAL A 546 0.28 22.82 -14.16
N ALA A 547 0.08 21.70 -13.46
CA ALA A 547 -1.26 21.17 -13.19
C ALA A 547 -2.10 22.21 -12.44
N THR A 548 -3.22 22.64 -13.03
CA THR A 548 -4.17 23.57 -12.41
C THR A 548 -5.44 22.85 -11.94
N PRO A 549 -6.10 23.29 -10.87
CA PRO A 549 -7.41 22.77 -10.45
C PRO A 549 -8.45 22.86 -11.58
N MET A 550 -9.52 22.04 -11.49
CA MET A 550 -10.57 21.94 -12.51
C MET A 550 -10.06 21.47 -13.90
N SER A 551 -9.01 20.66 -13.93
CA SER A 551 -8.49 20.08 -15.18
C SER A 551 -9.14 18.73 -15.51
N VAL A 552 -9.35 18.49 -16.80
CA VAL A 552 -9.86 17.21 -17.34
C VAL A 552 -8.68 16.42 -17.92
N TYR A 553 -8.62 15.13 -17.60
CA TYR A 553 -7.61 14.21 -18.11
C TYR A 553 -8.27 12.99 -18.76
N TYR A 554 -7.59 12.37 -19.70
CA TYR A 554 -8.03 11.10 -20.30
C TYR A 554 -6.85 10.18 -20.60
N SER A 555 -7.13 8.88 -20.63
CA SER A 555 -6.24 7.86 -21.18
C SER A 555 -7.04 6.86 -22.00
N ILE A 556 -6.36 6.13 -22.87
CA ILE A 556 -6.91 5.05 -23.69
C ILE A 556 -5.90 3.92 -23.61
N PHE A 557 -6.35 2.76 -23.18
CA PHE A 557 -5.53 1.58 -22.94
C PHE A 557 -6.30 0.33 -23.36
N ASP A 558 -5.56 -0.73 -23.66
CA ASP A 558 -6.09 -2.05 -23.99
C ASP A 558 -5.90 -2.98 -22.79
N ILE A 559 -6.78 -3.97 -22.62
CA ILE A 559 -6.65 -5.04 -21.64
C ILE A 559 -6.28 -6.30 -22.42
N GLU A 560 -5.06 -6.81 -22.20
CA GLU A 560 -4.53 -7.98 -22.92
C GLU A 560 -4.98 -9.31 -22.28
N ASP A 561 -5.29 -9.30 -20.99
CA ASP A 561 -5.76 -10.46 -20.22
C ASP A 561 -7.28 -10.66 -20.32
N GLU A 562 -7.75 -11.81 -19.83
CA GLU A 562 -9.17 -12.07 -19.62
C GLU A 562 -9.81 -10.99 -18.73
N LEU A 563 -10.95 -10.45 -19.17
CA LEU A 563 -11.68 -9.42 -18.44
C LEU A 563 -12.15 -9.95 -17.08
N ALA A 564 -11.86 -9.17 -16.04
CA ALA A 564 -12.40 -9.38 -14.70
C ALA A 564 -12.55 -8.03 -13.98
N ASP A 565 -13.12 -8.05 -12.78
CA ASP A 565 -13.26 -6.84 -11.97
C ASP A 565 -11.90 -6.29 -11.55
N THR A 566 -11.83 -4.97 -11.34
CA THR A 566 -10.64 -4.27 -10.85
C THR A 566 -11.07 -3.13 -9.94
N TYR A 567 -10.15 -2.67 -9.09
CA TYR A 567 -10.29 -1.43 -8.36
C TYR A 567 -9.50 -0.34 -9.06
N LEU A 568 -10.05 0.87 -9.12
CA LEU A 568 -9.32 2.05 -9.56
C LEU A 568 -8.62 2.66 -8.34
N ASP A 569 -7.31 2.83 -8.42
CA ASP A 569 -6.52 3.53 -7.41
C ASP A 569 -6.22 4.98 -7.86
N PRO A 570 -6.93 6.00 -7.34
CA PRO A 570 -6.66 7.39 -7.65
C PRO A 570 -5.58 8.00 -6.74
N THR A 571 -4.79 7.21 -6.01
CA THR A 571 -3.71 7.72 -5.16
C THR A 571 -2.79 8.67 -5.94
N GLY A 572 -2.40 9.77 -5.29
CA GLY A 572 -1.64 10.86 -5.91
C GLY A 572 -2.51 11.95 -6.56
N TRP A 573 -3.82 11.74 -6.70
CA TRP A 573 -4.77 12.77 -7.15
C TRP A 573 -5.41 13.50 -5.97
N GLY A 574 -5.93 14.72 -6.21
CA GLY A 574 -6.61 15.51 -5.17
C GLY A 574 -8.03 15.02 -4.88
N LYS A 575 -9.01 15.58 -5.62
CA LYS A 575 -10.43 15.20 -5.61
C LYS A 575 -10.97 15.31 -7.03
N GLY A 576 -11.90 14.45 -7.43
CA GLY A 576 -12.52 14.53 -8.75
C GLY A 576 -13.64 13.52 -8.99
N VAL A 577 -14.01 13.38 -10.25
CA VAL A 577 -15.01 12.43 -10.75
C VAL A 577 -14.34 11.58 -11.83
N VAL A 578 -14.62 10.28 -11.86
CA VAL A 578 -14.02 9.36 -12.84
C VAL A 578 -15.07 8.68 -13.71
N PHE A 579 -14.72 8.55 -14.99
CA PHE A 579 -15.52 7.89 -16.00
C PHE A 579 -14.70 6.77 -16.66
N ILE A 580 -15.30 5.60 -16.84
CA ILE A 580 -14.71 4.48 -17.57
C ILE A 580 -15.65 4.15 -18.73
N ASN A 581 -15.14 4.21 -19.96
CA ASN A 581 -15.94 3.97 -21.17
C ASN A 581 -17.24 4.78 -21.26
N GLY A 582 -17.26 5.96 -20.62
CA GLY A 582 -18.41 6.85 -20.52
C GLY A 582 -19.43 6.51 -19.44
N PHE A 583 -19.22 5.45 -18.68
CA PHE A 583 -19.93 5.18 -17.44
C PHE A 583 -19.32 6.02 -16.31
N ASN A 584 -20.14 6.78 -15.58
CA ASN A 584 -19.69 7.56 -14.43
C ASN A 584 -19.60 6.65 -13.21
N VAL A 585 -18.38 6.30 -12.81
CA VAL A 585 -18.16 5.42 -11.64
C VAL A 585 -18.50 6.18 -10.36
N GLY A 586 -18.08 7.44 -10.24
CA GLY A 586 -18.39 8.27 -9.09
C GLY A 586 -17.29 9.27 -8.75
N ARG A 587 -17.36 9.77 -7.51
CA ARG A 587 -16.43 10.76 -6.95
C ARG A 587 -15.26 10.05 -6.25
N TYR A 588 -14.07 10.63 -6.33
CA TYR A 588 -12.90 10.17 -5.58
C TYR A 588 -12.29 11.32 -4.77
N TRP A 589 -11.74 11.00 -3.60
CA TRP A 589 -11.06 11.96 -2.74
C TRP A 589 -9.98 11.30 -1.86
N PRO A 590 -8.90 10.74 -2.43
CA PRO A 590 -7.90 9.97 -1.68
C PRO A 590 -7.12 10.83 -0.67
N THR A 591 -7.13 12.15 -0.83
CA THR A 591 -6.49 13.07 0.14
C THR A 591 -7.31 13.26 1.41
N VAL A 592 -8.61 12.92 1.42
CA VAL A 592 -9.54 13.18 2.54
C VAL A 592 -10.62 12.09 2.59
N GLY A 593 -10.65 11.29 3.66
CA GLY A 593 -11.64 10.23 3.87
C GLY A 593 -11.12 9.13 4.79
N PRO A 594 -11.86 8.01 4.93
CA PRO A 594 -11.44 6.82 5.66
C PRO A 594 -10.26 6.16 4.94
N GLN A 595 -9.09 6.76 5.10
CA GLN A 595 -7.86 6.29 4.47
C GLN A 595 -7.31 5.13 5.26
N ARG A 596 -6.56 4.28 4.56
CA ARG A 596 -5.67 3.35 5.22
C ARG A 596 -4.78 4.14 6.16
N LYS A 597 -4.72 3.76 7.43
CA LYS A 597 -3.91 4.47 8.43
C LYS A 597 -3.18 3.48 9.30
N PHE A 598 -1.89 3.68 9.45
CA PHE A 598 -1.09 3.00 10.45
C PHE A 598 -0.70 4.05 11.49
N ASP A 599 -1.13 3.88 12.74
CA ASP A 599 -0.97 4.89 13.78
C ASP A 599 -0.68 4.25 15.14
N ILE A 600 -0.38 5.08 16.14
CA ILE A 600 -0.11 4.66 17.50
C ILE A 600 -1.31 5.00 18.38
N ASP A 601 -1.88 3.99 19.03
CA ASP A 601 -2.80 4.18 20.14
C ASP A 601 -2.00 4.22 21.45
N PHE A 602 -1.68 5.44 21.85
CA PHE A 602 -0.98 5.72 23.11
C PHE A 602 -1.79 5.36 24.35
N GLN A 603 -3.13 5.29 24.27
CA GLN A 603 -3.95 4.97 25.44
C GLN A 603 -3.84 3.47 25.77
N ASN A 604 -3.91 2.64 24.73
CA ASN A 604 -3.87 1.18 24.82
C ASN A 604 -2.47 0.57 24.59
N ASP A 605 -1.43 1.40 24.48
CA ASP A 605 -0.04 0.98 24.31
C ASP A 605 0.16 0.03 23.11
N THR A 606 -0.51 0.30 21.98
CA THR A 606 -0.51 -0.55 20.77
C THR A 606 -0.38 0.27 19.48
N PHE A 607 0.00 -0.38 18.37
CA PHE A 607 -0.30 0.18 17.05
C PHE A 607 -1.75 -0.06 16.68
N THR A 608 -2.26 0.76 15.77
CA THR A 608 -3.51 0.53 15.07
C THR A 608 -3.28 0.50 13.56
N LYS A 609 -3.89 -0.46 12.90
CA LYS A 609 -4.00 -0.53 11.45
C LYS A 609 -5.47 -0.37 11.09
N ASP A 610 -5.82 0.74 10.46
CA ASP A 610 -7.19 1.14 10.11
C ASP A 610 -8.12 1.12 11.33
N GLY A 611 -7.63 1.66 12.46
CA GLY A 611 -8.36 1.73 13.73
C GLY A 611 -8.39 0.42 14.53
N GLN A 612 -7.88 -0.69 13.99
CA GLN A 612 -7.83 -1.97 14.70
C GLN A 612 -6.47 -2.20 15.36
N PRO A 613 -6.40 -2.73 16.60
CA PRO A 613 -5.13 -3.07 17.23
C PRO A 613 -4.27 -3.96 16.34
N PHE A 614 -2.99 -3.60 16.24
CA PHE A 614 -2.05 -4.29 15.36
C PHE A 614 -0.74 -4.54 16.10
N GLN A 615 -0.20 -5.75 15.92
CA GLN A 615 1.12 -6.15 16.39
C GLN A 615 1.93 -6.66 15.20
N PHE A 616 3.06 -6.03 14.91
CA PHE A 616 3.97 -6.53 13.89
C PHE A 616 4.94 -7.54 14.47
N ILE A 617 5.15 -8.62 13.72
CA ILE A 617 6.29 -9.53 13.88
C ILE A 617 7.04 -9.49 12.56
N SER A 618 8.22 -8.89 12.62
CA SER A 618 9.06 -8.57 11.47
C SER A 618 10.33 -9.40 11.47
N GLY A 619 10.93 -9.55 10.29
CA GLY A 619 12.31 -10.02 10.16
C GLY A 619 13.09 -9.10 9.22
N SER A 620 14.37 -8.88 9.52
CA SER A 620 15.26 -8.14 8.63
C SER A 620 15.68 -8.99 7.45
N PHE A 621 15.54 -8.44 6.25
CA PHE A 621 16.08 -8.93 4.99
C PHE A 621 16.65 -7.75 4.20
N HIS A 622 17.96 -7.72 4.02
CA HIS A 622 18.63 -6.73 3.18
C HIS A 622 18.64 -7.18 1.71
N TYR A 623 17.80 -6.55 0.88
CA TYR A 623 17.68 -6.89 -0.55
C TYR A 623 19.02 -6.78 -1.30
N PHE A 624 19.92 -5.90 -0.86
CA PHE A 624 21.27 -5.71 -1.42
C PHE A 624 22.29 -6.80 -1.06
N ARG A 625 21.90 -7.82 -0.28
CA ARG A 625 22.71 -9.01 0.06
C ARG A 625 22.23 -10.29 -0.64
N ALA A 626 21.24 -10.18 -1.54
CA ALA A 626 20.72 -11.29 -2.32
C ALA A 626 20.38 -10.84 -3.74
N LEU A 627 20.45 -11.78 -4.69
CA LEU A 627 20.05 -11.50 -6.07
C LEU A 627 18.52 -11.40 -6.19
N PRO A 628 17.97 -10.53 -7.07
CA PRO A 628 16.52 -10.33 -7.20
C PRO A 628 15.71 -11.60 -7.40
N GLU A 629 16.29 -12.58 -8.11
CA GLU A 629 15.66 -13.86 -8.41
C GLU A 629 15.36 -14.72 -7.17
N SER A 630 16.03 -14.47 -6.03
CA SER A 630 15.78 -15.18 -4.78
C SER A 630 14.85 -14.44 -3.81
N TRP A 631 14.57 -13.15 -4.03
CA TRP A 631 13.80 -12.31 -3.10
C TRP A 631 12.42 -12.91 -2.77
N ARG A 632 11.66 -13.32 -3.79
CA ARG A 632 10.32 -13.92 -3.58
C ARG A 632 10.38 -15.18 -2.74
N HIS A 633 11.36 -16.05 -2.97
CA HIS A 633 11.51 -17.27 -2.18
C HIS A 633 11.79 -16.95 -0.70
N ILE A 634 12.71 -16.01 -0.44
CA ILE A 634 13.08 -15.62 0.93
C ILE A 634 11.89 -14.95 1.64
N LEU A 635 11.21 -14.00 0.99
CA LEU A 635 10.02 -13.32 1.56
C LEU A 635 8.88 -14.31 1.82
N ARG A 636 8.64 -15.27 0.92
CA ARG A 636 7.68 -16.35 1.16
C ARG A 636 8.06 -17.20 2.36
N SER A 637 9.34 -17.55 2.50
CA SER A 637 9.85 -18.28 3.67
C SER A 637 9.66 -17.49 4.96
N MET A 638 9.84 -16.18 4.93
CA MET A 638 9.54 -15.29 6.07
C MET A 638 8.05 -15.31 6.44
N ARG A 639 7.15 -15.18 5.44
CA ARG A 639 5.69 -15.29 5.67
C ARG A 639 5.32 -16.66 6.24
N ALA A 640 5.90 -17.74 5.70
CA ALA A 640 5.69 -19.12 6.15
C ALA A 640 6.16 -19.37 7.60
N ALA A 641 7.07 -18.56 8.13
CA ALA A 641 7.48 -18.61 9.52
C ALA A 641 6.42 -18.05 10.48
N GLY A 642 5.44 -17.30 9.97
CA GLY A 642 4.47 -16.56 10.77
C GLY A 642 4.77 -15.07 10.90
N LEU A 643 5.78 -14.55 10.19
CA LEU A 643 6.00 -13.10 10.11
C LEU A 643 4.86 -12.44 9.31
N ASN A 644 4.48 -11.23 9.69
CA ASN A 644 3.52 -10.41 8.95
C ASN A 644 4.15 -9.14 8.35
N THR A 645 5.45 -8.93 8.63
CA THR A 645 6.19 -7.74 8.24
C THR A 645 7.63 -8.11 7.85
N VAL A 646 8.24 -7.37 6.94
CA VAL A 646 9.68 -7.41 6.64
C VAL A 646 10.29 -6.03 6.90
N MET A 647 11.50 -6.00 7.46
CA MET A 647 12.28 -4.78 7.62
C MET A 647 13.49 -4.80 6.69
N THR A 648 13.79 -3.67 6.04
CA THR A 648 15.03 -3.53 5.26
C THR A 648 15.64 -2.14 5.43
N TYR A 649 16.97 -2.10 5.41
CA TYR A 649 17.73 -0.87 5.14
C TYR A 649 17.69 -0.52 3.65
N ILE A 650 18.06 0.72 3.34
CA ILE A 650 18.34 1.21 1.98
C ILE A 650 19.77 1.75 1.96
N GLU A 651 20.64 1.11 1.17
CA GLU A 651 22.06 1.42 1.12
C GLU A 651 22.34 2.56 0.12
N TRP A 652 22.71 3.75 0.63
CA TRP A 652 22.97 4.92 -0.21
C TRP A 652 24.09 4.66 -1.24
N SER A 653 25.19 4.02 -0.84
CA SER A 653 26.32 3.72 -1.74
C SER A 653 25.96 2.82 -2.93
N LEU A 654 24.99 1.91 -2.78
CA LEU A 654 24.48 1.07 -3.86
C LEU A 654 23.68 1.89 -4.86
N HIS A 655 22.86 2.81 -4.35
CA HIS A 655 21.97 3.63 -5.16
C HIS A 655 22.64 4.85 -5.76
N GLU A 656 23.70 5.39 -5.17
CA GLU A 656 24.49 6.50 -5.69
C GLU A 656 25.99 6.18 -5.68
N PRO A 657 26.45 5.19 -6.48
CA PRO A 657 27.85 4.76 -6.50
C PRO A 657 28.82 5.88 -6.87
N MET A 658 28.35 6.88 -7.63
CA MET A 658 29.07 8.09 -8.00
C MET A 658 28.14 9.31 -7.85
N PRO A 659 28.68 10.52 -7.58
CA PRO A 659 27.86 11.69 -7.31
C PRO A 659 26.88 11.99 -8.46
N GLY A 660 25.58 12.03 -8.14
CA GLY A 660 24.49 12.30 -9.09
C GLY A 660 24.18 11.16 -10.07
N GLN A 661 24.79 9.97 -9.93
CA GLN A 661 24.51 8.80 -10.75
C GLN A 661 23.72 7.78 -9.95
N TYR A 662 22.42 7.66 -10.24
CA TYR A 662 21.53 6.81 -9.47
C TYR A 662 21.25 5.46 -10.14
N GLN A 663 21.24 4.38 -9.35
CA GLN A 663 20.94 3.02 -9.78
C GLN A 663 19.68 2.49 -9.05
N TRP A 664 18.76 1.90 -9.83
CA TRP A 664 17.46 1.41 -9.36
C TRP A 664 17.08 0.05 -9.97
N GLU A 665 18.01 -0.59 -10.69
CA GLU A 665 17.79 -1.88 -11.35
C GLU A 665 18.58 -2.99 -10.66
N GLY A 666 18.23 -4.25 -10.96
CA GLY A 666 18.90 -5.42 -10.41
C GLY A 666 18.83 -5.44 -8.87
N MET A 667 19.96 -5.66 -8.19
CA MET A 667 20.00 -5.64 -6.72
C MET A 667 19.62 -4.28 -6.11
N ALA A 668 19.57 -3.19 -6.87
CA ALA A 668 19.13 -1.88 -6.40
C ALA A 668 17.62 -1.63 -6.66
N ASN A 669 16.86 -2.62 -7.14
CA ASN A 669 15.44 -2.45 -7.43
C ASN A 669 14.57 -2.54 -6.18
N LEU A 670 14.54 -1.43 -5.43
CA LEU A 670 13.75 -1.30 -4.21
C LEU A 670 12.23 -1.41 -4.47
N ASP A 671 11.74 -0.86 -5.58
CA ASP A 671 10.32 -0.90 -5.95
C ASP A 671 9.85 -2.34 -6.13
N GLU A 672 10.61 -3.16 -6.88
CA GLU A 672 10.29 -4.58 -7.07
C GLU A 672 10.37 -5.37 -5.75
N PHE A 673 11.36 -5.10 -4.89
CA PHE A 673 11.44 -5.75 -3.58
C PHE A 673 10.18 -5.49 -2.73
N ILE A 674 9.71 -4.23 -2.68
CA ILE A 674 8.52 -3.84 -1.92
C ILE A 674 7.26 -4.48 -2.52
N GLU A 675 7.12 -4.51 -3.84
CA GLU A 675 5.98 -5.15 -4.51
C GLU A 675 5.96 -6.66 -4.31
N ILE A 676 7.12 -7.33 -4.30
CA ILE A 676 7.20 -8.75 -3.96
C ILE A 676 6.75 -8.97 -2.52
N ALA A 677 7.22 -8.16 -1.55
CA ALA A 677 6.81 -8.27 -0.16
C ALA A 677 5.29 -8.11 0.01
N LYS A 678 4.70 -7.10 -0.64
CA LYS A 678 3.24 -6.91 -0.68
C LYS A 678 2.51 -8.13 -1.26
N SER A 679 3.01 -8.69 -2.36
CA SER A 679 2.39 -9.86 -3.01
C SER A 679 2.50 -11.15 -2.18
N GLU A 680 3.47 -11.23 -1.26
CA GLU A 680 3.64 -12.34 -0.31
C GLU A 680 2.99 -12.04 1.05
N ASP A 681 2.04 -11.08 1.10
CA ASP A 681 1.25 -10.72 2.29
C ASP A 681 2.11 -10.25 3.48
N LEU A 682 3.13 -9.43 3.19
CA LEU A 682 3.99 -8.79 4.19
C LEU A 682 3.85 -7.27 4.14
N PHE A 683 3.70 -6.65 5.31
CA PHE A 683 3.96 -5.22 5.48
C PHE A 683 5.46 -4.93 5.43
N VAL A 684 5.83 -3.67 5.22
CA VAL A 684 7.24 -3.27 5.12
C VAL A 684 7.57 -2.19 6.16
N ILE A 685 8.72 -2.34 6.80
CA ILE A 685 9.37 -1.26 7.58
C ILE A 685 10.64 -0.86 6.84
N LEU A 686 10.72 0.41 6.44
CA LEU A 686 11.88 0.93 5.72
C LEU A 686 12.81 1.70 6.64
N ARG A 687 14.12 1.48 6.46
CA ARG A 687 15.17 2.21 7.16
C ARG A 687 16.07 2.93 6.16
N PRO A 688 15.69 4.15 5.74
CA PRO A 688 16.31 4.84 4.61
C PRO A 688 17.69 5.45 4.87
N GLY A 689 18.21 5.33 6.10
CA GLY A 689 19.49 5.90 6.49
C GLY A 689 19.37 7.39 6.87
N PRO A 690 20.30 8.27 6.43
CA PRO A 690 21.31 8.05 5.38
C PRO A 690 22.50 7.17 5.79
N TYR A 691 22.71 6.96 7.10
CA TYR A 691 23.63 5.97 7.65
C TYR A 691 22.85 4.73 8.10
N ILE A 692 23.36 3.54 7.79
CA ILE A 692 22.68 2.27 8.11
C ILE A 692 23.50 1.31 8.97
N CYS A 693 24.78 1.59 9.26
CA CYS A 693 25.68 0.64 9.94
C CYS A 693 25.75 -0.71 9.17
N ALA A 694 24.97 -1.70 9.62
CA ALA A 694 24.62 -2.93 8.94
C ALA A 694 25.79 -3.84 8.54
N GLU A 695 26.97 -3.69 9.13
CA GLU A 695 28.19 -4.37 8.69
C GLU A 695 28.48 -4.16 7.19
N ARG A 696 28.14 -2.97 6.68
CA ARG A 696 28.39 -2.53 5.31
C ARG A 696 29.54 -1.55 5.24
N ASP A 697 30.30 -1.58 4.16
CA ASP A 697 31.39 -0.62 3.92
C ASP A 697 30.92 0.81 4.24
N MET A 698 31.61 1.46 5.19
CA MET A 698 31.36 2.85 5.60
C MET A 698 29.93 3.10 6.13
N GLY A 699 29.26 2.07 6.65
CA GLY A 699 27.89 2.18 7.15
C GLY A 699 26.87 2.47 6.04
N GLY A 700 27.18 2.09 4.80
CA GLY A 700 26.35 2.33 3.61
C GLY A 700 26.54 3.70 2.96
N PHE A 701 27.46 4.53 3.46
CA PHE A 701 27.78 5.80 2.82
C PHE A 701 28.55 5.63 1.50
N PRO A 702 28.30 6.47 0.50
CA PRO A 702 29.14 6.50 -0.68
C PRO A 702 30.54 7.06 -0.38
N HIS A 703 31.57 6.31 -0.77
CA HIS A 703 32.99 6.68 -0.56
C HIS A 703 33.36 8.06 -1.14
N TRP A 704 32.69 8.49 -2.21
CA TRP A 704 32.98 9.74 -2.89
C TRP A 704 32.74 10.96 -1.99
N LEU A 705 31.99 10.83 -0.89
CA LEU A 705 31.85 11.89 0.12
C LEU A 705 33.20 12.33 0.68
N LEU A 706 34.08 11.37 1.01
CA LEU A 706 35.43 11.64 1.51
C LEU A 706 36.38 12.18 0.42
N THR A 707 36.09 11.87 -0.85
CA THR A 707 36.85 12.41 -1.98
C THR A 707 36.48 13.87 -2.24
N LYS A 708 35.18 14.14 -2.30
CA LYS A 708 34.61 15.46 -2.60
C LYS A 708 34.83 16.44 -1.46
N TYR A 709 34.72 15.95 -0.22
CA TYR A 709 34.82 16.74 1.01
C TYR A 709 35.76 16.05 2.02
N PRO A 710 37.09 16.18 1.89
CA PRO A 710 38.03 15.47 2.77
C PRO A 710 37.90 15.81 4.27
N SER A 711 37.34 16.97 4.59
CA SER A 711 37.14 17.45 5.97
C SER A 711 35.69 17.29 6.46
N ILE A 712 34.82 16.60 5.69
CA ILE A 712 33.40 16.45 6.00
C ILE A 712 33.20 15.81 7.37
N LYS A 713 32.23 16.28 8.14
CA LYS A 713 31.82 15.61 9.38
C LYS A 713 30.51 14.86 9.17
N LEU A 714 30.62 13.61 8.73
CA LEU A 714 29.48 12.73 8.52
C LEU A 714 28.66 12.55 9.81
N ARG A 715 27.35 12.41 9.66
CA ARG A 715 26.38 12.27 10.76
C ARG A 715 26.41 13.45 11.75
N THR A 716 26.66 14.67 11.25
CA THR A 716 26.59 15.91 12.04
C THR A 716 25.91 17.02 11.25
N TYR A 717 25.72 18.20 11.85
CA TYR A 717 25.17 19.38 11.19
C TYR A 717 26.19 20.10 10.27
N ASP A 718 27.01 19.32 9.57
CA ASP A 718 27.97 19.81 8.57
C ASP A 718 27.23 20.17 7.27
N THR A 719 27.39 21.41 6.79
CA THR A 719 26.62 21.92 5.65
C THR A 719 26.87 21.16 4.35
N ASP A 720 28.06 20.59 4.16
CA ASP A 720 28.34 19.79 2.97
C ASP A 720 27.65 18.44 3.07
N TYR A 721 27.68 17.80 4.26
CA TYR A 721 26.96 16.55 4.50
C TYR A 721 25.44 16.71 4.38
N LEU A 722 24.85 17.71 5.03
CA LEU A 722 23.40 17.94 4.98
C LEU A 722 22.91 18.16 3.54
N ARG A 723 23.70 18.87 2.72
CA ARG A 723 23.37 19.09 1.31
C ARG A 723 23.32 17.78 0.54
N GLU A 724 24.30 16.90 0.72
CA GLU A 724 24.31 15.60 0.03
C GLU A 724 23.20 14.67 0.54
N VAL A 725 22.90 14.69 1.84
CA VAL A 725 21.74 13.97 2.40
C VAL A 725 20.42 14.47 1.80
N GLN A 726 20.27 15.80 1.66
CA GLN A 726 19.08 16.39 1.04
C GLN A 726 18.96 15.98 -0.44
N ASN A 727 20.07 15.98 -1.18
CA ASN A 727 20.11 15.51 -2.57
C ASN A 727 19.68 14.04 -2.66
N TRP A 728 20.22 13.19 -1.80
CA TRP A 728 19.87 11.77 -1.73
C TRP A 728 18.38 11.56 -1.44
N TYR A 729 17.85 12.20 -0.39
CA TYR A 729 16.44 12.08 -0.01
C TYR A 729 15.50 12.60 -1.10
N THR A 730 15.91 13.62 -1.87
CA THR A 730 15.13 14.15 -3.00
C THR A 730 14.99 13.13 -4.14
N GLN A 731 15.90 12.15 -4.24
CA GLN A 731 15.78 11.04 -5.19
C GLN A 731 15.06 9.83 -4.59
N LEU A 732 15.40 9.48 -3.36
CA LEU A 732 14.87 8.29 -2.69
C LEU A 732 13.40 8.44 -2.32
N MET A 733 13.03 9.52 -1.63
CA MET A 733 11.73 9.63 -0.99
C MET A 733 10.56 9.64 -2.00
N PRO A 734 10.64 10.29 -3.18
CA PRO A 734 9.58 10.19 -4.18
C PRO A 734 9.27 8.76 -4.66
N ARG A 735 10.23 7.82 -4.56
CA ARG A 735 9.97 6.39 -4.83
C ARG A 735 9.29 5.68 -3.67
N ILE A 736 9.63 6.04 -2.42
CA ILE A 736 9.04 5.46 -1.22
C ILE A 736 7.59 5.93 -1.00
N VAL A 737 7.29 7.20 -1.33
CA VAL A 737 5.99 7.83 -1.02
C VAL A 737 4.78 7.03 -1.53
N PRO A 738 4.75 6.53 -2.78
CA PRO A 738 3.66 5.66 -3.27
C PRO A 738 3.47 4.38 -2.45
N HIS A 739 4.54 3.87 -1.84
CA HIS A 739 4.54 2.63 -1.06
C HIS A 739 4.11 2.80 0.39
N LEU A 740 3.92 4.03 0.87
CA LEU A 740 3.45 4.30 2.23
C LEU A 740 2.05 3.73 2.46
N TYR A 741 1.78 3.21 3.66
CA TYR A 741 0.53 2.54 3.99
C TYR A 741 -0.69 3.45 3.77
N GLY A 742 -0.59 4.71 4.18
CA GLY A 742 -1.61 5.72 3.96
C GLY A 742 -1.78 6.20 2.52
N ASN A 743 -0.90 5.76 1.62
CA ASN A 743 -0.99 5.94 0.17
C ASN A 743 -1.28 4.60 -0.55
N GLY A 744 -1.74 3.56 0.17
CA GLY A 744 -2.13 2.29 -0.45
C GLY A 744 -1.00 1.24 -0.60
N GLY A 745 0.24 1.57 -0.26
CA GLY A 745 1.36 0.62 -0.27
C GLY A 745 1.48 -0.20 1.03
N PRO A 746 2.52 -1.05 1.17
CA PRO A 746 2.70 -1.91 2.34
C PRO A 746 3.55 -1.26 3.47
N VAL A 747 4.15 -0.08 3.25
CA VAL A 747 5.12 0.52 4.17
C VAL A 747 4.44 1.17 5.36
N ILE A 748 4.48 0.52 6.53
CA ILE A 748 3.80 0.96 7.76
C ILE A 748 4.66 1.86 8.64
N MET A 749 5.99 1.74 8.57
CA MET A 749 6.93 2.53 9.37
C MET A 749 8.17 2.93 8.57
N VAL A 750 8.73 4.10 8.88
CA VAL A 750 9.96 4.63 8.27
C VAL A 750 10.90 5.14 9.37
N SER A 751 12.14 4.65 9.42
CA SER A 751 13.11 5.11 10.42
C SER A 751 13.72 6.46 10.05
N ILE A 752 14.16 7.20 11.05
CA ILE A 752 15.04 8.35 10.92
C ILE A 752 16.40 7.96 11.50
N GLU A 753 17.43 7.98 10.65
CA GLU A 753 18.79 7.57 11.07
C GLU A 753 18.83 6.11 11.55
N ASN A 754 19.94 5.74 12.19
CA ASN A 754 20.18 4.44 12.78
C ASN A 754 21.15 4.53 13.97
N GLU A 755 20.68 4.16 15.17
CA GLU A 755 21.47 4.09 16.41
C GLU A 755 22.33 5.34 16.63
N TYR A 756 21.73 6.52 16.45
CA TYR A 756 22.45 7.77 16.57
C TYR A 756 22.94 8.01 18.01
N GLY A 757 22.26 7.42 18.99
CA GLY A 757 22.67 7.44 20.40
C GLY A 757 24.03 6.81 20.66
N SER A 758 24.46 5.88 19.81
CA SER A 758 25.80 5.26 19.85
C SER A 758 26.89 6.21 19.35
N PHE A 759 26.52 7.22 18.55
CA PHE A 759 27.47 8.13 17.92
C PHE A 759 27.85 9.29 18.83
N HIS A 760 29.15 9.47 19.05
CA HIS A 760 29.71 10.41 20.02
C HIS A 760 29.33 11.89 19.79
N ALA A 761 28.93 12.28 18.59
CA ALA A 761 28.61 13.67 18.29
C ALA A 761 27.35 14.18 19.03
N CYS A 762 26.34 13.31 19.23
CA CYS A 762 25.07 13.68 19.86
C CYS A 762 24.48 15.00 19.31
N ASP A 763 24.61 15.24 18.00
CA ASP A 763 24.20 16.48 17.34
C ASP A 763 22.67 16.51 17.13
N GLY A 764 21.97 17.22 18.02
CA GLY A 764 20.52 17.39 17.94
C GLY A 764 20.05 18.25 16.76
N GLN A 765 20.89 19.13 16.21
CA GLN A 765 20.52 19.92 15.02
C GLN A 765 20.44 19.02 13.79
N TYR A 766 21.36 18.06 13.66
CA TYR A 766 21.34 17.05 12.60
C TYR A 766 20.09 16.17 12.67
N MET A 767 19.78 15.63 13.85
CA MET A 767 18.58 14.80 14.04
C MET A 767 17.30 15.59 13.74
N GLN A 768 17.22 16.86 14.14
CA GLN A 768 16.08 17.71 13.82
C GLN A 768 15.96 18.01 12.32
N PHE A 769 17.09 18.21 11.62
CA PHE A 769 17.12 18.34 10.16
C PHE A 769 16.56 17.09 9.47
N LEU A 770 17.05 15.90 9.85
CA LEU A 770 16.56 14.64 9.28
C LEU A 770 15.08 14.40 9.58
N LYS A 771 14.63 14.71 10.80
CA LYS A 771 13.21 14.67 11.16
C LYS A 771 12.39 15.55 10.22
N ASN A 772 12.76 16.82 10.07
CA ASN A 772 12.01 17.76 9.24
C ASN A 772 11.96 17.29 7.77
N LEU A 773 13.09 16.81 7.26
CA LEU A 773 13.19 16.29 5.89
C LEU A 773 12.32 15.03 5.69
N THR A 774 12.36 14.10 6.64
CA THR A 774 11.57 12.85 6.56
C THR A 774 10.07 13.13 6.71
N VAL A 775 9.67 13.98 7.66
CA VAL A 775 8.27 14.41 7.86
C VAL A 775 7.70 15.09 6.62
N HIS A 776 8.50 15.88 5.91
CA HIS A 776 8.06 16.54 4.68
C HIS A 776 7.54 15.54 3.63
N PHE A 777 8.21 14.39 3.49
CA PHE A 777 7.83 13.36 2.53
C PHE A 777 6.80 12.36 3.08
N VAL A 778 6.99 11.87 4.31
CA VAL A 778 6.17 10.78 4.88
C VAL A 778 4.85 11.29 5.46
N GLN A 779 4.84 12.51 6.02
CA GLN A 779 3.67 13.14 6.63
C GLN A 779 2.99 12.20 7.65
N ASP A 780 1.70 11.93 7.50
CA ASP A 780 0.90 11.03 8.33
C ASP A 780 0.65 9.66 7.67
N LYS A 781 1.39 9.33 6.60
CA LYS A 781 1.14 8.13 5.78
C LYS A 781 1.84 6.86 6.28
N ALA A 782 2.80 7.00 7.19
CA ALA A 782 3.45 5.92 7.91
C ALA A 782 3.99 6.45 9.26
N VAL A 783 4.20 5.56 10.23
CA VAL A 783 4.77 5.96 11.53
C VAL A 783 6.28 6.19 11.39
N LEU A 784 6.75 7.34 11.87
CA LEU A 784 8.17 7.63 11.96
C LEU A 784 8.74 7.14 13.28
N PHE A 785 9.94 6.55 13.24
CA PHE A 785 10.61 6.04 14.44
C PHE A 785 12.13 6.25 14.44
N THR A 786 12.77 6.19 15.61
CA THR A 786 14.22 6.05 15.78
C THR A 786 14.52 4.76 16.51
N ASN A 787 15.71 4.18 16.33
CA ASN A 787 16.13 2.94 16.98
C ASN A 787 17.48 3.11 17.66
N ASP A 788 17.58 2.74 18.94
CA ASP A 788 18.81 2.78 19.72
C ASP A 788 18.82 1.77 20.86
N GLY A 789 20.02 1.37 21.30
CA GLY A 789 20.19 0.56 22.50
C GLY A 789 19.62 1.21 23.78
N PRO A 790 19.28 0.41 24.80
CA PRO A 790 18.46 0.86 25.95
C PRO A 790 19.04 2.04 26.73
N GLU A 791 20.37 2.17 26.79
CA GLU A 791 21.06 3.24 27.53
C GLU A 791 21.41 4.46 26.64
N LEU A 792 21.07 4.43 25.35
CA LEU A 792 21.55 5.38 24.33
C LEU A 792 20.47 6.36 23.83
N LEU A 793 19.22 6.19 24.28
CA LEU A 793 18.07 6.99 23.89
C LEU A 793 18.21 8.50 24.10
N LYS A 794 19.11 8.95 25.00
CA LYS A 794 19.34 10.38 25.27
C LYS A 794 19.70 11.16 24.01
N CYS A 795 20.56 10.59 23.18
CA CYS A 795 21.05 11.22 21.94
C CYS A 795 20.33 10.66 20.71
N GLY A 796 19.76 9.46 20.81
CA GLY A 796 19.10 8.79 19.69
C GLY A 796 17.62 9.13 19.50
N SER A 797 16.90 9.49 20.56
CA SER A 797 15.47 9.84 20.46
C SER A 797 15.24 11.27 19.98
N ILE A 798 14.14 11.46 19.23
CA ILE A 798 13.69 12.77 18.76
C ILE A 798 12.28 13.05 19.30
N PRO A 799 12.01 14.20 19.95
CA PRO A 799 10.67 14.52 20.45
C PRO A 799 9.59 14.42 19.37
N GLY A 800 8.49 13.72 19.67
CA GLY A 800 7.36 13.52 18.75
C GLY A 800 7.56 12.47 17.66
N ILE A 801 8.68 11.75 17.69
CA ILE A 801 8.96 10.56 16.87
C ILE A 801 8.97 9.36 17.81
N LEU A 802 8.49 8.19 17.38
CA LEU A 802 8.47 6.99 18.22
C LEU A 802 9.91 6.50 18.49
N PRO A 803 10.42 6.52 19.73
CA PRO A 803 11.67 5.82 20.03
C PRO A 803 11.41 4.32 20.15
N THR A 804 12.27 3.51 19.54
CA THR A 804 12.30 2.05 19.68
C THR A 804 13.62 1.61 20.28
N LEU A 805 13.70 0.34 20.68
CA LEU A 805 14.92 -0.25 21.20
C LEU A 805 15.48 -1.31 20.27
N ASP A 806 16.77 -1.57 20.40
CA ASP A 806 17.41 -2.82 20.03
C ASP A 806 17.99 -3.53 21.26
N PHE A 807 17.96 -4.86 21.26
CA PHE A 807 18.67 -5.71 22.23
C PHE A 807 18.53 -7.20 21.86
N GLY A 808 19.52 -8.00 22.27
CA GLY A 808 19.57 -9.44 22.00
C GLY A 808 18.85 -10.31 23.03
N ILE A 809 19.33 -11.54 23.21
CA ILE A 809 18.77 -12.50 24.17
C ILE A 809 18.84 -11.98 25.61
N THR A 810 17.76 -12.18 26.36
CA THR A 810 17.65 -11.80 27.77
C THR A 810 16.62 -12.66 28.50
N THR A 811 16.81 -12.84 29.80
CA THR A 811 15.83 -13.48 30.68
C THR A 811 14.84 -12.49 31.30
N ASN A 812 15.07 -11.18 31.14
CA ASN A 812 14.23 -10.14 31.72
C ASN A 812 14.19 -8.87 30.85
N PRO A 813 13.36 -8.82 29.79
CA PRO A 813 13.27 -7.65 28.91
C PRO A 813 12.72 -6.39 29.60
N ASN A 814 12.08 -6.52 30.78
CA ASN A 814 11.52 -5.38 31.50
C ASN A 814 12.56 -4.33 31.89
N VAL A 815 13.81 -4.72 32.13
CA VAL A 815 14.88 -3.75 32.45
C VAL A 815 15.13 -2.80 31.29
N PHE A 816 15.00 -3.27 30.04
CA PHE A 816 15.12 -2.45 28.84
C PHE A 816 13.87 -1.62 28.61
N TRP A 817 12.68 -2.21 28.79
CA TRP A 817 11.42 -1.45 28.69
C TRP A 817 11.32 -0.32 29.70
N GLN A 818 11.88 -0.47 30.90
CA GLN A 818 11.95 0.61 31.88
C GLN A 818 12.79 1.81 31.38
N GLN A 819 13.83 1.57 30.59
CA GLN A 819 14.59 2.65 29.95
C GLN A 819 13.76 3.33 28.85
N LEU A 820 13.11 2.55 27.99
CA LEU A 820 12.20 3.08 26.97
C LEU A 820 11.09 3.94 27.58
N ARG A 821 10.48 3.50 28.68
CA ARG A 821 9.39 4.23 29.36
C ARG A 821 9.78 5.59 29.91
N LYS A 822 11.07 5.91 30.03
CA LYS A 822 11.54 7.27 30.36
C LYS A 822 11.35 8.26 29.20
N TYR A 823 11.37 7.77 27.96
CA TYR A 823 11.24 8.57 26.73
C TYR A 823 9.87 8.37 26.05
N LEU A 824 9.25 7.20 26.27
CA LEU A 824 7.93 6.83 25.76
C LEU A 824 7.06 6.33 26.92
N PRO A 825 6.51 7.22 27.77
CA PRO A 825 5.71 6.81 28.93
C PRO A 825 4.50 5.95 28.55
N LYS A 826 3.95 6.19 27.35
CA LYS A 826 2.82 5.51 26.74
C LYS A 826 3.10 5.23 25.27
N GLY A 827 2.56 4.16 24.72
CA GLY A 827 2.79 3.67 23.36
C GLY A 827 3.35 2.24 23.30
N PRO A 828 3.37 1.64 22.10
CA PRO A 828 3.78 0.26 21.88
C PRO A 828 5.21 0.00 22.31
N LEU A 829 5.45 -1.21 22.82
CA LEU A 829 6.80 -1.73 23.02
C LEU A 829 7.32 -2.24 21.68
N VAL A 830 8.54 -1.83 21.31
CA VAL A 830 9.16 -2.21 20.05
C VAL A 830 10.63 -2.57 20.29
N ASN A 831 10.99 -3.81 19.97
CA ASN A 831 12.38 -4.20 19.71
C ASN A 831 12.57 -4.23 18.18
N ALA A 832 13.18 -3.18 17.62
CA ALA A 832 13.38 -3.05 16.18
C ALA A 832 14.63 -3.80 15.69
N GLU A 833 15.51 -4.25 16.58
CA GLU A 833 16.56 -5.21 16.25
C GLU A 833 16.76 -6.24 17.38
N TYR A 834 16.03 -7.34 17.26
CA TYR A 834 16.17 -8.49 18.12
C TYR A 834 17.15 -9.48 17.50
N TYR A 835 18.34 -9.63 18.10
CA TYR A 835 19.44 -10.40 17.53
C TYR A 835 19.31 -11.92 17.78
N PRO A 836 18.93 -12.75 16.78
CA PRO A 836 18.86 -14.20 16.91
C PRO A 836 20.21 -14.87 16.58
N GLY A 837 21.23 -14.08 16.28
CA GLY A 837 22.52 -14.41 15.72
C GLY A 837 23.48 -13.22 15.91
N TRP A 838 24.63 -13.20 15.24
CA TRP A 838 25.57 -12.07 15.33
C TRP A 838 26.52 -12.00 14.12
N LEU A 839 27.13 -10.82 13.90
CA LEU A 839 28.17 -10.62 12.89
C LEU A 839 29.46 -11.41 13.23
N THR A 840 30.34 -11.58 12.25
CA THR A 840 31.60 -12.33 12.41
C THR A 840 32.71 -11.65 11.61
N HIS A 841 33.90 -11.53 12.21
CA HIS A 841 35.09 -10.99 11.56
C HIS A 841 36.05 -12.10 11.11
N TRP A 842 36.98 -11.76 10.21
CA TRP A 842 38.12 -12.63 9.93
C TRP A 842 38.95 -12.85 11.22
N MET A 843 39.56 -14.03 11.35
CA MET A 843 40.37 -14.47 12.51
C MET A 843 39.60 -14.68 13.82
N GLU A 844 38.27 -14.62 13.82
CA GLU A 844 37.43 -14.94 14.98
C GLU A 844 36.68 -16.27 14.76
N PRO A 845 36.21 -16.96 15.82
CA PRO A 845 35.26 -18.05 15.65
C PRO A 845 33.94 -17.57 15.05
N THR A 846 33.23 -18.44 14.33
CA THR A 846 31.89 -18.08 13.82
C THR A 846 30.93 -17.82 14.96
N ALA A 847 30.25 -16.67 14.94
CA ALA A 847 29.28 -16.34 15.97
C ALA A 847 28.07 -17.28 15.92
N ARG A 848 27.59 -17.71 17.08
CA ARG A 848 26.42 -18.59 17.24
C ARG A 848 25.58 -18.15 18.43
N VAL A 849 24.26 -18.18 18.29
CA VAL A 849 23.31 -17.86 19.36
C VAL A 849 22.33 -19.01 19.51
N ASP A 850 22.15 -19.47 20.74
CA ASP A 850 21.30 -20.63 21.06
C ASP A 850 19.82 -20.38 20.69
N ALA A 851 19.24 -21.30 19.90
CA ALA A 851 17.85 -21.19 19.46
C ALA A 851 16.85 -21.22 20.63
N GLY A 852 17.15 -21.98 21.69
CA GLY A 852 16.32 -22.09 22.89
C GLY A 852 16.22 -20.76 23.65
N MET A 853 17.35 -20.07 23.83
CA MET A 853 17.39 -18.72 24.39
C MET A 853 16.65 -17.72 23.50
N VAL A 854 16.78 -17.84 22.18
CA VAL A 854 16.07 -16.98 21.23
C VAL A 854 14.55 -17.08 21.43
N VAL A 855 14.01 -18.30 21.35
CA VAL A 855 12.56 -18.48 21.53
C VAL A 855 12.09 -18.16 22.95
N SER A 856 12.94 -18.34 23.96
CA SER A 856 12.61 -17.99 25.35
C SER A 856 12.44 -16.47 25.51
N THR A 857 13.36 -15.66 25.00
CA THR A 857 13.24 -14.20 25.02
C THR A 857 12.06 -13.73 24.16
N LEU A 858 11.85 -14.33 22.98
CA LEU A 858 10.70 -14.03 22.12
C LEU A 858 9.38 -14.22 22.87
N LYS A 859 9.17 -15.35 23.55
CA LYS A 859 7.95 -15.60 24.34
C LYS A 859 7.72 -14.54 25.42
N LEU A 860 8.78 -14.11 26.10
CA LEU A 860 8.68 -13.02 27.10
C LEU A 860 8.18 -11.72 26.46
N MET A 861 8.71 -11.35 25.29
CA MET A 861 8.29 -10.15 24.55
C MET A 861 6.85 -10.27 24.00
N LEU A 862 6.48 -11.43 23.44
CA LEU A 862 5.12 -11.66 22.91
C LEU A 862 4.06 -11.62 24.01
N ASN A 863 4.34 -12.18 25.18
CA ASN A 863 3.45 -12.10 26.35
C ASN A 863 3.21 -10.66 26.82
N GLN A 864 4.12 -9.76 26.50
CA GLN A 864 4.02 -8.32 26.79
C GLN A 864 3.41 -7.53 25.62
N LYS A 865 2.94 -8.22 24.57
CA LYS A 865 2.44 -7.64 23.32
C LYS A 865 3.46 -6.72 22.63
N ALA A 866 4.75 -6.96 22.84
CA ALA A 866 5.80 -6.19 22.18
C ALA A 866 5.89 -6.56 20.70
N ASN A 867 6.21 -5.56 19.88
CA ASN A 867 6.49 -5.73 18.47
C ASN A 867 7.97 -6.07 18.32
N VAL A 868 8.30 -7.02 17.45
CA VAL A 868 9.65 -7.59 17.36
C VAL A 868 10.07 -7.64 15.90
N ASN A 869 11.29 -7.20 15.62
CA ASN A 869 11.97 -7.44 14.36
C ASN A 869 13.22 -8.31 14.58
N PHE A 870 13.29 -9.49 13.96
CA PHE A 870 14.49 -10.34 14.03
C PHE A 870 15.59 -9.75 13.14
N TYR A 871 16.68 -9.26 13.75
CA TYR A 871 17.85 -8.75 13.02
C TYR A 871 19.02 -9.74 13.20
N MET A 872 19.37 -10.60 12.25
CA MET A 872 18.75 -10.84 10.94
C MET A 872 17.77 -12.02 10.97
N PHE A 873 16.74 -11.97 10.12
CA PHE A 873 15.97 -13.17 9.79
C PHE A 873 16.59 -13.92 8.62
N PHE A 874 17.09 -13.17 7.63
CA PHE A 874 17.96 -13.65 6.56
C PHE A 874 19.06 -12.61 6.34
N GLY A 875 20.32 -13.02 6.48
CA GLY A 875 21.45 -12.12 6.34
C GLY A 875 22.02 -12.04 4.91
N GLY A 876 22.25 -13.17 4.25
CA GLY A 876 22.75 -13.24 2.87
C GLY A 876 24.28 -13.09 2.75
N THR A 877 24.76 -12.41 1.69
CA THR A 877 26.20 -12.31 1.38
C THR A 877 26.64 -10.87 1.11
N ASN A 878 27.79 -10.48 1.66
CA ASN A 878 28.49 -9.24 1.30
C ASN A 878 29.30 -9.42 0.00
N PHE A 879 28.63 -9.46 -1.15
CA PHE A 879 29.29 -9.64 -2.45
C PHE A 879 30.32 -8.52 -2.76
N GLY A 880 31.34 -8.86 -3.53
CA GLY A 880 32.39 -7.91 -3.93
C GLY A 880 33.17 -7.30 -2.75
N PHE A 881 33.22 -5.98 -2.69
CA PHE A 881 33.99 -5.21 -1.70
C PHE A 881 33.13 -4.52 -0.66
N THR A 882 31.95 -5.07 -0.40
CA THR A 882 30.90 -4.35 0.31
C THR A 882 30.78 -4.66 1.80
N ALA A 883 31.56 -5.63 2.30
CA ALA A 883 31.71 -5.89 3.72
C ALA A 883 32.37 -4.71 4.44
N GLY A 884 31.91 -4.40 5.65
CA GLY A 884 32.48 -3.35 6.48
C GLY A 884 33.62 -3.82 7.39
N ALA A 885 33.81 -3.09 8.49
CA ALA A 885 34.72 -3.43 9.57
C ALA A 885 34.30 -2.74 10.88
N ASN A 886 34.81 -3.22 12.01
CA ASN A 886 34.60 -2.61 13.32
C ASN A 886 35.92 -2.12 13.94
N ASP A 887 35.84 -1.09 14.78
CA ASP A 887 36.97 -0.56 15.57
C ASP A 887 37.24 -1.45 16.81
N VAL A 888 37.63 -2.70 16.57
CA VAL A 888 37.90 -3.70 17.62
C VAL A 888 39.21 -4.43 17.35
N GLY A 889 39.65 -5.28 18.29
CA GLY A 889 40.86 -6.07 18.16
C GLY A 889 42.18 -5.29 18.37
N PRO A 890 43.34 -5.96 18.22
CA PRO A 890 44.66 -5.40 18.53
C PRO A 890 45.00 -4.14 17.72
N GLY A 891 44.55 -4.12 16.47
CA GLY A 891 44.74 -3.05 15.50
C GLY A 891 43.72 -1.93 15.54
N LYS A 892 42.71 -2.00 16.43
CA LYS A 892 41.54 -1.09 16.35
C LYS A 892 40.88 -1.13 14.97
N TYR A 893 40.76 -2.36 14.46
CA TYR A 893 40.23 -2.70 13.16
C TYR A 893 40.04 -4.21 13.07
N SER A 894 38.84 -4.67 12.73
CA SER A 894 38.57 -6.07 12.37
C SER A 894 37.58 -6.09 11.21
N ALA A 895 37.94 -6.77 10.13
CA ALA A 895 37.16 -6.76 8.90
C ALA A 895 36.06 -7.83 8.93
N ASP A 896 34.85 -7.46 8.51
CA ASP A 896 33.73 -8.39 8.38
C ASP A 896 34.04 -9.45 7.31
N ILE A 897 33.52 -10.66 7.51
CA ILE A 897 33.63 -11.73 6.51
C ILE A 897 32.69 -11.50 5.31
N THR A 898 32.91 -12.25 4.22
CA THR A 898 32.08 -12.15 3.01
C THR A 898 30.69 -12.75 3.24
N SER A 899 30.61 -13.87 3.95
CA SER A 899 29.33 -14.42 4.37
C SER A 899 28.64 -13.49 5.36
N TYR A 900 27.34 -13.28 5.21
CA TYR A 900 26.52 -12.64 6.23
C TYR A 900 25.44 -13.61 6.70
N ASP A 901 25.79 -14.90 6.84
CA ASP A 901 24.92 -15.95 7.38
C ASP A 901 24.31 -15.55 8.73
N TYR A 902 25.10 -14.86 9.56
CA TYR A 902 24.70 -14.27 10.84
C TYR A 902 24.26 -15.30 11.90
N ASP A 903 24.29 -16.61 11.61
CA ASP A 903 23.55 -17.63 12.35
C ASP A 903 22.03 -17.34 12.37
N ALA A 904 21.52 -16.75 11.29
CA ALA A 904 20.12 -16.34 11.16
C ALA A 904 19.16 -17.55 11.03
N PRO A 905 17.85 -17.34 11.25
CA PRO A 905 16.83 -18.35 11.01
C PRO A 905 16.89 -18.95 9.60
N LEU A 906 17.06 -18.12 8.56
CA LEU A 906 17.42 -18.58 7.22
C LEU A 906 18.94 -18.43 7.03
N ASP A 907 19.60 -19.49 6.56
CA ASP A 907 21.06 -19.47 6.33
C ASP A 907 21.45 -18.56 5.15
N GLU A 908 22.75 -18.41 4.87
CA GLU A 908 23.27 -17.57 3.76
C GLU A 908 22.61 -17.88 2.40
N ALA A 909 22.18 -19.11 2.14
CA ALA A 909 21.53 -19.51 0.88
C ALA A 909 20.00 -19.39 0.92
N GLY A 910 19.43 -18.97 2.04
CA GLY A 910 17.99 -18.83 2.25
C GLY A 910 17.29 -20.11 2.71
N ASP A 911 18.05 -21.15 3.12
CA ASP A 911 17.46 -22.40 3.57
C ASP A 911 17.01 -22.31 5.05
N PRO A 912 15.90 -22.97 5.44
CA PRO A 912 15.44 -22.98 6.83
C PRO A 912 16.36 -23.78 7.74
N THR A 913 16.79 -23.17 8.85
CA THR A 913 17.61 -23.82 9.89
C THR A 913 16.74 -24.46 10.99
N PRO A 914 17.30 -25.27 11.90
CA PRO A 914 16.58 -25.68 13.12
C PRO A 914 16.02 -24.49 13.92
N LYS A 915 16.73 -23.36 13.96
CA LYS A 915 16.30 -22.13 14.63
C LYS A 915 15.04 -21.54 13.99
N TYR A 916 14.92 -21.58 12.66
CA TYR A 916 13.70 -21.20 11.94
C TYR A 916 12.48 -21.99 12.42
N PHE A 917 12.61 -23.31 12.56
CA PHE A 917 11.49 -24.15 12.96
C PHE A 917 11.05 -23.92 14.41
N GLU A 918 11.99 -23.65 15.33
CA GLU A 918 11.66 -23.28 16.71
C GLU A 918 10.96 -21.92 16.79
N ILE A 919 11.43 -20.91 16.04
CA ILE A 919 10.77 -19.59 15.96
C ILE A 919 9.36 -19.75 15.36
N ARG A 920 9.24 -20.45 14.22
CA ARG A 920 7.96 -20.69 13.56
C ARG A 920 6.96 -21.32 14.52
N LYS A 921 7.37 -22.35 15.25
CA LYS A 921 6.51 -23.02 16.24
C LYS A 921 5.92 -22.03 17.26
N VAL A 922 6.72 -21.10 17.77
CA VAL A 922 6.24 -20.07 18.69
C VAL A 922 5.30 -19.10 17.99
N LEU A 923 5.63 -18.61 16.79
CA LEU A 923 4.77 -17.63 16.11
C LEU A 923 3.40 -18.22 15.76
N LEU A 924 3.34 -19.48 15.33
CA LEU A 924 2.05 -20.15 15.06
C LEU A 924 1.21 -20.34 16.33
N GLU A 925 1.84 -20.54 17.49
CA GLU A 925 1.14 -20.63 18.78
C GLU A 925 0.42 -19.32 19.13
N TYR A 926 1.04 -18.17 18.83
CA TYR A 926 0.49 -16.85 19.16
C TYR A 926 -0.44 -16.27 18.08
N PHE A 927 -0.16 -16.53 16.81
CA PHE A 927 -0.82 -15.84 15.68
C PHE A 927 -1.57 -16.76 14.71
N GLY A 928 -1.48 -18.08 14.87
CA GLY A 928 -2.10 -19.07 13.97
C GLY A 928 -1.29 -19.32 12.70
N ASP A 929 -1.74 -20.31 11.91
CA ASP A 929 -1.10 -20.69 10.64
C ASP A 929 -1.40 -19.64 9.55
N PRO A 930 -0.37 -19.03 8.90
CA PRO A 930 -0.57 -18.08 7.82
C PRO A 930 -1.06 -18.72 6.51
N GLY A 931 -1.24 -20.05 6.44
CA GLY A 931 -1.67 -20.76 5.23
C GLY A 931 -0.57 -20.92 4.19
N VAL A 932 0.68 -20.56 4.54
CA VAL A 932 1.86 -20.68 3.68
C VAL A 932 2.70 -21.87 4.17
N PRO A 933 2.95 -22.89 3.34
CA PRO A 933 3.76 -24.04 3.72
C PRO A 933 5.18 -23.64 4.13
N ALA A 934 5.72 -24.31 5.15
CA ALA A 934 7.12 -24.13 5.52
C ALA A 934 8.04 -24.48 4.32
N PRO A 935 9.09 -23.68 4.08
CA PRO A 935 10.02 -23.95 3.00
C PRO A 935 10.78 -25.25 3.23
N GLN A 936 11.24 -25.86 2.15
CA GLN A 936 12.17 -26.97 2.19
C GLN A 936 13.56 -26.48 1.84
N LYS A 937 14.59 -27.15 2.38
CA LYS A 937 15.97 -26.90 1.99
C LYS A 937 16.13 -27.12 0.48
N LEU A 938 16.61 -26.12 -0.23
CA LEU A 938 16.83 -26.25 -1.67
C LEU A 938 18.08 -27.12 -1.92
N PRO A 939 18.02 -28.04 -2.89
CA PRO A 939 19.17 -28.86 -3.25
C PRO A 939 20.36 -27.97 -3.65
N LYS A 940 21.55 -28.44 -3.29
CA LYS A 940 22.84 -27.83 -3.63
C LYS A 940 23.64 -28.84 -4.47
N MET A 941 24.54 -28.36 -5.33
CA MET A 941 25.35 -29.24 -6.19
C MET A 941 26.83 -29.23 -5.81
N THR A 942 27.48 -30.35 -6.10
CA THR A 942 28.94 -30.50 -6.13
C THR A 942 29.38 -30.56 -7.59
N LEU A 943 30.47 -29.89 -7.95
CA LEU A 943 31.03 -29.95 -9.31
C LEU A 943 32.41 -30.62 -9.30
N ASP A 944 32.84 -31.05 -10.49
CA ASP A 944 34.20 -31.54 -10.70
C ASP A 944 35.25 -30.51 -10.30
N THR A 945 36.43 -31.00 -9.92
CA THR A 945 37.56 -30.13 -9.56
C THR A 945 37.93 -29.25 -10.74
N VAL A 946 37.98 -27.94 -10.51
CA VAL A 946 38.34 -26.95 -11.54
C VAL A 946 39.80 -26.59 -11.36
N TRP A 947 40.60 -26.90 -12.37
CA TRP A 947 42.01 -26.50 -12.43
C TRP A 947 42.13 -25.10 -13.05
N LEU A 948 42.97 -24.26 -12.47
CA LEU A 948 43.17 -22.89 -12.93
C LEU A 948 44.58 -22.72 -13.47
N GLU A 949 44.68 -22.07 -14.62
CA GLU A 949 45.94 -21.67 -15.21
C GLU A 949 46.35 -20.30 -14.70
N ARG A 950 47.63 -20.15 -14.39
CA ARG A 950 48.18 -18.85 -14.05
C ARG A 950 48.32 -17.99 -15.30
N ARG A 951 47.72 -16.80 -15.29
CA ARG A 951 47.69 -15.86 -16.42
C ARG A 951 48.67 -14.69 -16.30
N GLY A 952 49.06 -14.32 -15.08
CA GLY A 952 50.04 -13.26 -14.84
C GLY A 952 49.90 -12.67 -13.45
N SER A 953 50.48 -11.49 -13.24
CA SER A 953 50.48 -10.78 -11.95
C SER A 953 50.00 -9.34 -12.11
N MET A 954 49.31 -8.80 -11.11
CA MET A 954 48.98 -7.37 -11.03
C MET A 954 50.21 -6.47 -11.03
N LEU A 955 51.34 -6.96 -10.50
CA LEU A 955 52.60 -6.21 -10.42
C LEU A 955 53.42 -6.26 -11.71
N SER A 956 53.10 -7.15 -12.65
CA SER A 956 53.76 -7.23 -13.96
C SER A 956 53.50 -5.97 -14.80
N LYS A 957 54.33 -5.73 -15.82
CA LYS A 957 54.10 -4.59 -16.73
C LYS A 957 52.73 -4.69 -17.40
N HIS A 958 52.36 -5.89 -17.86
CA HIS A 958 51.05 -6.19 -18.44
C HIS A 958 49.92 -5.92 -17.46
N GLY A 959 50.04 -6.43 -16.23
CA GLY A 959 49.04 -6.22 -15.17
C GLY A 959 48.79 -4.75 -14.86
N ARG A 960 49.87 -3.96 -14.70
CA ARG A 960 49.77 -2.51 -14.49
C ARG A 960 49.09 -1.80 -15.65
N THR A 961 49.39 -2.19 -16.88
CA THR A 961 48.80 -1.53 -18.06
C THR A 961 47.32 -1.87 -18.23
N MET A 962 46.94 -3.12 -17.97
CA MET A 962 45.59 -3.62 -18.27
C MET A 962 44.58 -3.46 -17.14
N LEU A 963 45.04 -3.52 -15.89
CA LEU A 963 44.17 -3.49 -14.71
C LEU A 963 44.11 -2.11 -14.06
N ALA A 964 45.06 -1.22 -14.36
CA ALA A 964 45.08 0.08 -13.72
C ALA A 964 44.03 1.02 -14.32
N SER A 965 43.31 1.74 -13.46
CA SER A 965 42.45 2.85 -13.90
C SER A 965 43.23 4.16 -14.04
N ARG A 966 44.28 4.34 -13.22
CA ARG A 966 45.13 5.53 -13.22
C ARG A 966 46.48 5.27 -12.56
N MET A 967 47.46 6.12 -12.87
CA MET A 967 48.78 6.15 -12.25
C MET A 967 49.16 7.60 -11.94
N VAL A 968 49.65 7.87 -10.73
CA VAL A 968 49.97 9.22 -10.25
C VAL A 968 51.36 9.24 -9.61
N ALA A 969 52.12 10.31 -9.87
CA ALA A 969 53.35 10.60 -9.14
C ALA A 969 53.08 11.58 -7.99
N ALA A 970 53.60 11.32 -6.80
CA ALA A 970 53.42 12.15 -5.61
C ALA A 970 54.68 12.15 -4.74
N VAL A 971 54.95 13.26 -4.03
CA VAL A 971 56.12 13.34 -3.13
C VAL A 971 55.94 12.43 -1.91
N GLN A 972 54.70 12.28 -1.44
CA GLN A 972 54.28 11.42 -0.32
C GLN A 972 53.20 10.44 -0.80
N PRO A 973 52.96 9.33 -0.09
CA PRO A 973 51.80 8.48 -0.35
C PRO A 973 50.49 9.27 -0.25
N VAL A 974 49.49 8.89 -1.06
CA VAL A 974 48.13 9.47 -1.00
C VAL A 974 47.09 8.37 -0.75
N SER A 975 45.93 8.74 -0.22
CA SER A 975 44.83 7.82 0.09
C SER A 975 44.08 7.32 -1.15
N PHE A 976 43.22 6.30 -0.96
CA PHE A 976 42.25 5.84 -1.95
C PHE A 976 41.30 6.97 -2.38
N GLU A 977 40.82 7.74 -1.41
CA GLU A 977 39.89 8.86 -1.62
C GLU A 977 40.54 9.99 -2.42
N ALA A 978 41.83 10.30 -2.17
CA ALA A 978 42.57 11.29 -2.97
C ALA A 978 42.67 10.89 -4.46
N LEU A 979 42.54 9.59 -4.76
CA LEU A 979 42.52 9.05 -6.11
C LEU A 979 41.11 8.78 -6.64
N ASN A 980 40.06 9.12 -5.88
CA ASN A 980 38.66 8.81 -6.19
C ASN A 980 38.45 7.31 -6.45
N GLN A 981 39.05 6.45 -5.61
CA GLN A 981 38.94 5.01 -5.70
C GLN A 981 38.20 4.47 -4.48
N HIS A 982 37.11 3.73 -4.71
CA HIS A 982 36.29 3.16 -3.65
C HIS A 982 36.99 2.04 -2.89
N SER A 983 37.45 1.02 -3.63
CA SER A 983 37.86 -0.27 -3.09
C SER A 983 38.98 -0.89 -3.96
N GLY A 984 39.31 -2.17 -3.73
CA GLY A 984 40.39 -2.86 -4.43
C GLY A 984 41.77 -2.55 -3.84
N PHE A 985 42.74 -2.20 -4.70
CA PHE A 985 44.14 -2.05 -4.32
C PHE A 985 44.78 -0.75 -4.82
N LEU A 986 45.77 -0.26 -4.07
CA LEU A 986 46.74 0.73 -4.54
C LEU A 986 48.14 0.13 -4.47
N LEU A 987 48.92 0.28 -5.54
CA LEU A 987 50.34 -0.07 -5.55
C LEU A 987 51.18 1.19 -5.40
N TYR A 988 51.89 1.31 -4.28
CA TYR A 988 52.82 2.40 -3.99
C TYR A 988 54.25 1.97 -4.30
N GLU A 989 54.96 2.72 -5.14
CA GLU A 989 56.31 2.39 -5.56
C GLU A 989 57.28 3.54 -5.36
N THR A 990 58.45 3.26 -4.80
CA THR A 990 59.55 4.22 -4.65
C THR A 990 60.90 3.50 -4.75
N THR A 991 61.99 4.25 -4.70
CA THR A 991 63.36 3.72 -4.69
C THR A 991 63.91 3.73 -3.26
N LEU A 992 64.52 2.63 -2.85
CA LEU A 992 65.24 2.54 -1.59
C LEU A 992 66.54 3.37 -1.67
N PRO A 993 66.90 4.15 -0.63
CA PRO A 993 68.07 5.01 -0.66
C PRO A 993 69.36 4.20 -0.74
N ALA A 994 70.34 4.70 -1.49
CA ALA A 994 71.70 4.15 -1.47
C ALA A 994 72.34 4.35 -0.07
N GLY A 995 73.14 3.39 0.40
CA GLY A 995 73.87 3.48 1.67
C GLY A 995 73.09 3.04 2.92
N LEU A 996 72.10 2.15 2.77
CA LEU A 996 71.55 1.38 3.89
C LEU A 996 72.58 0.32 4.32
N ASN A 997 73.32 0.60 5.41
CA ASN A 997 74.48 -0.20 5.82
C ASN A 997 74.19 -1.14 7.02
N ARG A 998 73.00 -1.08 7.61
CA ARG A 998 72.57 -1.95 8.72
C ARG A 998 71.83 -3.16 8.17
N ASP A 999 72.23 -4.37 8.57
CA ASP A 999 71.60 -5.64 8.14
C ASP A 999 71.07 -6.44 9.34
N PRO A 1000 69.74 -6.66 9.45
CA PRO A 1000 68.69 -6.04 8.64
C PRO A 1000 68.45 -4.56 9.02
N TYR A 1001 67.88 -3.77 8.10
CA TYR A 1001 67.30 -2.46 8.39
C TYR A 1001 65.77 -2.56 8.51
N THR A 1002 65.16 -1.64 9.26
CA THR A 1002 63.70 -1.64 9.47
C THR A 1002 63.00 -0.79 8.42
N LEU A 1003 62.04 -1.38 7.69
CA LEU A 1003 61.02 -0.64 6.95
C LEU A 1003 59.82 -0.40 7.89
N LYS A 1004 59.36 0.84 8.00
CA LYS A 1004 58.17 1.22 8.77
C LYS A 1004 57.16 1.94 7.88
N VAL A 1005 55.88 1.57 7.98
CA VAL A 1005 54.75 2.22 7.30
C VAL A 1005 53.77 2.73 8.35
N GLU A 1006 53.75 4.04 8.58
CA GLU A 1006 52.85 4.65 9.56
C GLU A 1006 51.43 4.81 9.02
N HIS A 1007 50.43 4.56 9.88
CA HIS A 1007 49.00 4.68 9.55
C HIS A 1007 48.61 3.94 8.26
N LEU A 1008 48.96 2.65 8.19
CA LEU A 1008 48.57 1.74 7.09
C LEU A 1008 47.11 1.31 7.20
N HIS A 1009 46.31 1.59 6.17
CA HIS A 1009 44.90 1.26 6.08
C HIS A 1009 44.63 0.46 4.77
N ASP A 1010 44.49 -0.86 4.74
CA ASP A 1010 44.42 -1.76 5.89
C ASP A 1010 45.54 -2.81 5.89
N ARG A 1011 45.98 -3.29 4.72
CA ARG A 1011 46.99 -4.36 4.65
C ARG A 1011 47.92 -4.18 3.47
N ALA A 1012 49.24 -4.25 3.70
CA ALA A 1012 50.26 -4.06 2.67
C ALA A 1012 51.09 -5.32 2.45
N TYR A 1013 51.23 -5.70 1.18
CA TYR A 1013 52.12 -6.77 0.73
C TYR A 1013 53.42 -6.15 0.23
N VAL A 1014 54.51 -6.39 0.96
CA VAL A 1014 55.81 -5.74 0.76
C VAL A 1014 56.63 -6.51 -0.26
N HIS A 1015 57.03 -5.83 -1.33
CA HIS A 1015 57.88 -6.37 -2.39
C HIS A 1015 59.11 -5.47 -2.65
N VAL A 1016 60.23 -6.09 -3.01
CA VAL A 1016 61.43 -5.40 -3.51
C VAL A 1016 61.83 -6.03 -4.83
N ASP A 1017 61.94 -5.20 -5.87
CA ASP A 1017 62.21 -5.62 -7.26
C ASP A 1017 61.30 -6.78 -7.72
N GLY A 1018 60.02 -6.73 -7.33
CA GLY A 1018 58.98 -7.70 -7.66
C GLY A 1018 58.86 -8.87 -6.69
N LYS A 1019 59.87 -9.15 -5.85
CA LYS A 1019 59.88 -10.31 -4.95
C LYS A 1019 59.20 -9.99 -3.61
N PHE A 1020 58.37 -10.91 -3.11
CA PHE A 1020 57.64 -10.76 -1.84
C PHE A 1020 58.53 -10.97 -0.60
N TYR A 1021 58.38 -10.10 0.41
CA TYR A 1021 59.16 -10.14 1.66
C TYR A 1021 58.32 -10.18 2.94
N GLY A 1022 57.03 -9.87 2.88
CA GLY A 1022 56.12 -10.03 4.02
C GLY A 1022 54.93 -9.10 3.99
N ILE A 1023 54.20 -9.06 5.11
CA ILE A 1023 52.90 -8.40 5.24
C ILE A 1023 52.94 -7.43 6.41
N LEU A 1024 52.44 -6.23 6.19
CA LEU A 1024 52.06 -5.27 7.23
C LEU A 1024 50.53 -5.24 7.31
N SER A 1025 49.97 -5.11 8.51
CA SER A 1025 48.53 -5.25 8.71
C SER A 1025 48.03 -4.36 9.84
N ARG A 1026 47.01 -3.55 9.53
CA ARG A 1026 46.26 -2.73 10.49
C ARG A 1026 45.65 -3.61 11.58
N GLU A 1027 44.93 -4.67 11.18
CA GLU A 1027 44.19 -5.59 12.05
C GLU A 1027 45.02 -6.18 13.20
N THR A 1028 46.29 -6.53 12.93
CA THR A 1028 47.21 -7.11 13.92
C THR A 1028 48.22 -6.09 14.48
N ASN A 1029 48.06 -4.80 14.16
CA ASN A 1029 48.96 -3.72 14.55
C ASN A 1029 50.45 -3.98 14.18
N VAL A 1030 50.69 -4.50 12.97
CA VAL A 1030 52.05 -4.76 12.45
C VAL A 1030 52.39 -3.72 11.38
N ASP A 1031 53.23 -2.76 11.73
CA ASP A 1031 53.60 -1.59 10.91
C ASP A 1031 55.09 -1.58 10.47
N THR A 1032 55.86 -2.57 10.92
CA THR A 1032 57.31 -2.69 10.65
C THR A 1032 57.70 -4.07 10.14
N ILE A 1033 58.72 -4.12 9.27
CA ILE A 1033 59.32 -5.37 8.80
C ILE A 1033 60.84 -5.21 8.60
N PRO A 1034 61.67 -6.19 9.00
CA PRO A 1034 63.11 -6.18 8.72
C PRO A 1034 63.38 -6.55 7.25
N LEU A 1035 64.26 -5.79 6.60
CA LEU A 1035 64.76 -6.03 5.24
C LEU A 1035 66.29 -6.10 5.25
N SER A 1036 66.87 -7.04 4.49
CA SER A 1036 68.32 -7.18 4.36
C SER A 1036 68.94 -6.14 3.42
N VAL A 1037 70.22 -5.84 3.62
CA VAL A 1037 70.98 -4.99 2.70
C VAL A 1037 71.17 -5.71 1.36
N GLY A 1038 71.09 -4.97 0.24
CA GLY A 1038 71.34 -5.52 -1.10
C GLY A 1038 70.16 -6.28 -1.74
N LEU A 1039 68.96 -6.22 -1.15
CA LEU A 1039 67.76 -6.89 -1.68
C LEU A 1039 67.24 -6.34 -3.02
N GLY A 1040 67.67 -5.14 -3.41
CA GLY A 1040 67.20 -4.49 -4.62
C GLY A 1040 67.09 -2.97 -4.48
N THR A 1041 66.49 -2.32 -5.47
CA THR A 1041 66.37 -0.85 -5.50
C THR A 1041 64.94 -0.34 -5.44
N LYS A 1042 63.96 -1.09 -5.96
CA LYS A 1042 62.57 -0.64 -6.07
C LYS A 1042 61.71 -1.26 -4.97
N LEU A 1043 61.21 -0.43 -4.05
CA LEU A 1043 60.21 -0.82 -3.05
C LEU A 1043 58.82 -0.73 -3.66
N GLN A 1044 57.99 -1.74 -3.40
CA GLN A 1044 56.62 -1.86 -3.91
C GLN A 1044 55.71 -2.33 -2.78
N LEU A 1045 54.74 -1.51 -2.42
CA LEU A 1045 53.74 -1.81 -1.40
C LEU A 1045 52.38 -1.93 -2.07
N LEU A 1046 51.89 -3.16 -2.24
CA LEU A 1046 50.52 -3.38 -2.71
C LEU A 1046 49.59 -3.32 -1.49
N VAL A 1047 48.76 -2.29 -1.41
CA VAL A 1047 47.88 -2.02 -0.28
C VAL A 1047 46.44 -2.38 -0.64
N GLU A 1048 45.84 -3.25 0.16
CA GLU A 1048 44.44 -3.65 0.09
C GLU A 1048 43.59 -2.79 1.05
N SER A 1049 42.45 -2.30 0.56
CA SER A 1049 41.36 -1.85 1.43
C SER A 1049 40.47 -3.05 1.78
N GLN A 1050 40.36 -3.39 3.06
CA GLN A 1050 39.60 -4.55 3.53
C GLN A 1050 38.12 -4.25 3.82
N GLY A 1051 37.77 -2.97 3.95
CA GLY A 1051 36.43 -2.46 4.25
C GLY A 1051 36.52 -1.30 5.22
N ARG A 1052 35.78 -0.21 5.01
CA ARG A 1052 35.71 0.94 5.91
C ARG A 1052 34.95 0.59 7.17
N ILE A 1053 35.41 1.16 8.29
CA ILE A 1053 34.71 1.01 9.57
C ILE A 1053 33.26 1.48 9.42
N ASN A 1054 32.33 0.63 9.86
CA ASN A 1054 30.90 0.81 9.66
C ASN A 1054 30.17 1.31 10.91
N TYR A 1055 30.85 1.36 12.07
CA TYR A 1055 30.29 1.75 13.36
C TYR A 1055 31.18 2.78 14.07
N ASN A 1056 30.59 3.85 14.60
CA ASN A 1056 31.21 4.95 15.35
C ASN A 1056 32.29 5.82 14.67
N ILE A 1057 33.00 5.31 13.65
CA ILE A 1057 34.04 6.03 12.93
C ILE A 1057 33.65 6.16 11.46
N PRO A 1058 32.96 7.25 11.06
CA PRO A 1058 32.43 7.36 9.70
C PRO A 1058 33.49 7.79 8.67
N ASN A 1059 34.59 8.42 9.09
CA ASN A 1059 35.64 8.95 8.20
C ASN A 1059 36.89 8.05 8.17
N ASP A 1060 36.76 6.81 7.72
CA ASP A 1060 37.87 5.86 7.63
C ASP A 1060 38.55 5.90 6.25
N PHE A 1061 39.48 6.84 6.06
CA PHE A 1061 40.30 6.91 4.84
C PHE A 1061 41.16 5.66 4.67
N LYS A 1062 41.44 5.28 3.42
CA LYS A 1062 42.20 4.06 3.09
C LYS A 1062 43.51 4.37 2.37
N GLY A 1063 44.47 3.46 2.42
CA GLY A 1063 45.82 3.59 1.84
C GLY A 1063 46.90 3.79 2.90
N ILE A 1064 47.99 4.45 2.52
CA ILE A 1064 49.05 4.87 3.46
C ILE A 1064 48.80 6.33 3.82
N LEU A 1065 48.45 6.59 5.08
CA LEU A 1065 48.08 7.92 5.56
C LEU A 1065 49.23 8.63 6.29
N GLY A 1066 50.28 7.90 6.64
CA GLY A 1066 51.47 8.40 7.35
C GLY A 1066 52.75 8.34 6.52
N SER A 1067 53.88 8.50 7.22
CA SER A 1067 55.19 8.43 6.58
C SER A 1067 55.65 6.97 6.38
N VAL A 1068 56.44 6.74 5.33
CA VAL A 1068 57.14 5.48 5.13
C VAL A 1068 58.63 5.74 5.31
N THR A 1069 59.29 4.96 6.16
CA THR A 1069 60.71 5.14 6.47
C THR A 1069 61.51 3.84 6.32
N ALA A 1070 62.75 3.96 5.87
CA ALA A 1070 63.75 2.89 5.88
C ALA A 1070 64.92 3.29 6.79
N ASP A 1071 65.16 2.53 7.87
CA ASP A 1071 66.13 2.89 8.94
C ASP A 1071 65.92 4.31 9.48
N ALA A 1072 64.66 4.65 9.77
CA ALA A 1072 64.20 5.98 10.21
C ALA A 1072 64.40 7.14 9.21
N LYS A 1073 64.81 6.86 7.96
CA LYS A 1073 64.87 7.87 6.88
C LYS A 1073 63.58 7.87 6.06
N PRO A 1074 62.89 9.01 5.90
CA PRO A 1074 61.69 9.11 5.06
C PRO A 1074 61.96 8.77 3.60
N LEU A 1075 61.00 8.06 2.97
CA LEU A 1075 60.98 7.77 1.55
C LEU A 1075 60.04 8.73 0.82
N HIS A 1076 60.44 9.18 -0.36
CA HIS A 1076 59.73 10.19 -1.17
C HIS A 1076 59.57 9.74 -2.62
N ASN A 1077 58.91 10.55 -3.44
CA ASN A 1077 58.78 10.36 -4.89
C ASN A 1077 58.13 9.02 -5.26
N TRP A 1078 56.88 8.88 -4.83
CA TRP A 1078 56.03 7.72 -5.03
C TRP A 1078 55.37 7.72 -6.41
N THR A 1079 55.36 6.57 -7.06
CA THR A 1079 54.44 6.25 -8.16
C THR A 1079 53.33 5.37 -7.61
N ILE A 1080 52.08 5.79 -7.79
CA ILE A 1080 50.90 5.16 -7.17
C ILE A 1080 49.98 4.70 -8.29
N THR A 1081 49.71 3.39 -8.35
CA THR A 1081 48.87 2.77 -9.38
C THR A 1081 47.57 2.27 -8.77
N SER A 1082 46.45 2.65 -9.37
CA SER A 1082 45.09 2.34 -8.91
C SER A 1082 44.54 1.07 -9.55
N PHE A 1083 44.11 0.10 -8.73
CA PHE A 1083 43.42 -1.12 -9.17
C PHE A 1083 42.03 -1.25 -8.51
N PRO A 1084 40.99 -0.58 -9.04
CA PRO A 1084 39.66 -0.56 -8.43
C PRO A 1084 39.00 -1.94 -8.38
N LEU A 1085 39.05 -2.68 -9.50
CA LEU A 1085 38.41 -3.99 -9.68
C LEU A 1085 36.90 -4.02 -9.34
N ASP A 1086 36.24 -2.86 -9.38
CA ASP A 1086 34.80 -2.67 -9.23
C ASP A 1086 34.00 -3.10 -10.47
N SER A 1087 34.67 -3.24 -11.62
CA SER A 1087 34.12 -3.77 -12.87
C SER A 1087 34.91 -4.99 -13.37
N TYR A 1088 34.22 -6.04 -13.81
CA TYR A 1088 34.88 -7.19 -14.42
C TYR A 1088 35.65 -6.85 -15.70
N ARG A 1089 35.34 -5.72 -16.34
CA ARG A 1089 36.00 -5.27 -17.57
C ARG A 1089 37.52 -5.15 -17.46
N TYR A 1090 38.05 -4.82 -16.27
CA TYR A 1090 39.51 -4.81 -16.05
C TYR A 1090 40.11 -6.19 -16.27
N LEU A 1091 39.49 -7.23 -15.70
CA LEU A 1091 39.95 -8.62 -15.82
C LEU A 1091 39.72 -9.17 -17.21
N GLU A 1092 38.59 -8.85 -17.85
CA GLU A 1092 38.32 -9.24 -19.24
C GLU A 1092 39.37 -8.67 -20.20
N ASN A 1093 39.72 -7.40 -20.05
CA ASN A 1093 40.79 -6.77 -20.82
C ASN A 1093 42.15 -7.45 -20.59
N PHE A 1094 42.49 -7.73 -19.33
CA PHE A 1094 43.73 -8.43 -18.98
C PHE A 1094 43.82 -9.84 -19.59
N LEU A 1095 42.71 -10.58 -19.58
CA LEU A 1095 42.63 -11.96 -20.07
C LEU A 1095 42.60 -12.07 -21.61
N SER A 1096 42.08 -11.04 -22.30
CA SER A 1096 41.94 -11.04 -23.77
C SER A 1096 43.23 -10.70 -24.52
N GLN A 1097 44.22 -10.08 -23.87
CA GLN A 1097 45.49 -9.71 -24.48
C GLN A 1097 46.64 -10.56 -23.95
N GLN A 1098 47.44 -11.14 -24.86
CA GLN A 1098 48.64 -11.86 -24.45
C GLN A 1098 49.76 -10.88 -24.05
N PRO A 1099 50.53 -11.18 -22.99
CA PRO A 1099 51.65 -10.34 -22.59
C PRO A 1099 52.70 -10.25 -23.71
N ALA A 1100 53.19 -9.04 -23.99
CA ALA A 1100 54.15 -8.78 -25.07
C ALA A 1100 55.55 -9.37 -24.82
N GLU A 1101 55.89 -9.69 -23.57
CA GLU A 1101 57.15 -10.29 -23.15
C GLU A 1101 56.88 -11.41 -22.13
N LYS A 1102 57.77 -12.42 -22.06
CA LYS A 1102 57.82 -13.35 -20.92
C LYS A 1102 58.36 -12.59 -19.70
N ASP A 1103 57.52 -11.75 -19.08
CA ASP A 1103 57.79 -11.22 -17.75
C ASP A 1103 58.05 -12.44 -16.84
N ASP A 1104 59.13 -12.46 -16.04
CA ASP A 1104 59.39 -13.60 -15.17
C ASP A 1104 58.26 -13.71 -14.15
N LEU A 1105 57.36 -14.63 -14.47
CA LEU A 1105 56.15 -14.86 -13.73
C LEU A 1105 56.54 -15.45 -12.35
N VAL A 1106 57.71 -16.06 -12.17
CA VAL A 1106 58.06 -16.74 -10.93
C VAL A 1106 58.49 -15.74 -9.84
N GLY A 1107 57.58 -15.36 -8.95
CA GLY A 1107 57.90 -14.61 -7.72
C GLY A 1107 57.26 -13.23 -7.54
N ALA A 1108 56.53 -12.71 -8.54
CA ALA A 1108 55.76 -11.47 -8.40
C ALA A 1108 54.60 -11.61 -7.37
N GLY A 1109 54.26 -10.57 -6.65
CA GLY A 1109 53.04 -10.53 -5.81
C GLY A 1109 51.74 -10.50 -6.61
N ALA A 1110 50.62 -10.85 -5.97
CA ALA A 1110 49.25 -10.75 -6.53
C ALA A 1110 49.06 -11.39 -7.92
N GLN A 1111 48.88 -12.70 -7.93
CA GLN A 1111 48.79 -13.56 -9.09
C GLN A 1111 47.35 -13.77 -9.55
N ILE A 1112 47.14 -13.73 -10.87
CA ILE A 1112 45.84 -13.91 -11.51
C ILE A 1112 45.77 -15.29 -12.15
N TYR A 1113 44.72 -16.02 -11.83
CA TYR A 1113 44.44 -17.38 -12.29
C TYR A 1113 43.10 -17.42 -13.01
N TYR A 1114 43.02 -18.24 -14.05
CA TYR A 1114 41.83 -18.40 -14.89
C TYR A 1114 41.53 -19.88 -15.11
N GLY A 1115 40.27 -20.28 -14.95
CA GLY A 1115 39.80 -21.62 -15.24
C GLY A 1115 38.44 -21.62 -15.92
N THR A 1116 38.11 -22.74 -16.55
CA THR A 1116 36.79 -22.99 -17.14
C THR A 1116 36.23 -24.31 -16.64
N PHE A 1117 34.93 -24.39 -16.46
CA PHE A 1117 34.24 -25.62 -16.07
C PHE A 1117 32.89 -25.70 -16.77
N SER A 1118 32.35 -26.90 -16.95
CA SER A 1118 31.06 -27.09 -17.62
C SER A 1118 30.02 -27.71 -16.70
N ILE A 1119 28.80 -27.20 -16.76
CA ILE A 1119 27.64 -27.79 -16.07
C ILE A 1119 26.77 -28.47 -17.12
N ASN A 1120 26.68 -29.80 -17.04
CA ASN A 1120 26.02 -30.65 -18.04
C ASN A 1120 24.61 -31.13 -17.62
N THR A 1121 24.01 -30.49 -16.62
CA THR A 1121 22.64 -30.78 -16.14
C THR A 1121 21.64 -29.76 -16.69
N ASP A 1122 20.37 -30.16 -16.81
CA ASP A 1122 19.29 -29.24 -17.19
C ASP A 1122 18.89 -28.30 -16.05
N THR A 1123 19.02 -28.76 -14.80
CA THR A 1123 18.74 -27.98 -13.60
C THR A 1123 20.05 -27.57 -12.94
N ILE A 1124 20.19 -26.28 -12.62
CA ILE A 1124 21.34 -25.70 -11.93
C ILE A 1124 20.92 -25.36 -10.51
N TYR A 1125 21.73 -25.78 -9.54
CA TYR A 1125 21.51 -25.56 -8.12
C TYR A 1125 22.59 -24.64 -7.55
N ASP A 1126 22.35 -24.06 -6.38
CA ASP A 1126 23.40 -23.28 -5.74
C ASP A 1126 24.55 -24.21 -5.29
N THR A 1127 25.72 -23.65 -5.07
CA THR A 1127 26.91 -24.39 -4.64
C THR A 1127 27.81 -23.50 -3.79
N TYR A 1128 28.89 -24.04 -3.27
CA TYR A 1128 29.87 -23.32 -2.47
C TYR A 1128 31.26 -23.54 -3.03
N LEU A 1129 31.98 -22.46 -3.34
CA LEU A 1129 33.36 -22.53 -3.79
C LEU A 1129 34.27 -22.79 -2.59
N TYR A 1130 35.09 -23.84 -2.68
CA TYR A 1130 36.05 -24.27 -1.65
C TYR A 1130 37.50 -24.04 -2.12
N PRO A 1131 38.18 -22.97 -1.64
CA PRO A 1131 39.51 -22.59 -2.07
C PRO A 1131 40.60 -23.07 -1.09
N ASN A 1132 40.60 -24.33 -0.69
CA ASN A 1132 41.44 -24.82 0.42
C ASN A 1132 42.96 -24.77 0.22
N VAL A 1133 43.45 -24.78 -1.01
CA VAL A 1133 44.88 -24.65 -1.33
C VAL A 1133 45.34 -23.19 -1.45
N TRP A 1134 44.43 -22.24 -1.29
CA TRP A 1134 44.67 -20.82 -1.51
C TRP A 1134 44.98 -20.08 -0.20
N GLY A 1135 45.57 -18.90 -0.30
CA GLY A 1135 45.96 -18.08 0.84
C GLY A 1135 44.89 -17.04 1.18
N LYS A 1136 44.93 -15.92 0.45
CA LYS A 1136 43.95 -14.84 0.53
C LYS A 1136 43.78 -14.20 -0.83
N GLY A 1137 42.55 -13.90 -1.19
CA GLY A 1137 42.28 -13.43 -2.54
C GLY A 1137 40.86 -12.95 -2.81
N LEU A 1138 40.60 -12.76 -4.11
CA LEU A 1138 39.31 -12.42 -4.68
C LEU A 1138 38.90 -13.48 -5.69
N VAL A 1139 37.60 -13.69 -5.85
CA VAL A 1139 37.09 -14.65 -6.85
C VAL A 1139 35.91 -14.09 -7.63
N PHE A 1140 35.96 -14.31 -8.94
CA PHE A 1140 34.92 -13.95 -9.90
C PHE A 1140 34.45 -15.20 -10.62
N VAL A 1141 33.13 -15.38 -10.72
CA VAL A 1141 32.50 -16.46 -11.48
C VAL A 1141 31.60 -15.86 -12.53
N ASN A 1142 31.83 -16.19 -13.81
CA ASN A 1142 31.14 -15.61 -14.95
C ASN A 1142 31.09 -14.06 -14.94
N GLY A 1143 32.15 -13.43 -14.44
CA GLY A 1143 32.25 -11.98 -14.30
C GLY A 1143 31.63 -11.39 -13.05
N PHE A 1144 30.88 -12.17 -12.25
CA PHE A 1144 30.31 -11.71 -10.99
C PHE A 1144 31.34 -11.81 -9.85
N ASN A 1145 31.55 -10.73 -9.10
CA ASN A 1145 32.48 -10.69 -7.98
C ASN A 1145 31.86 -11.30 -6.72
N LEU A 1146 32.26 -12.52 -6.36
CA LEU A 1146 31.73 -13.21 -5.19
C LEU A 1146 32.25 -12.62 -3.87
N GLY A 1147 33.37 -11.89 -3.91
CA GLY A 1147 33.99 -11.27 -2.75
C GLY A 1147 35.32 -11.89 -2.37
N ARG A 1148 35.65 -11.82 -1.08
CA ARG A 1148 36.98 -12.14 -0.54
C ARG A 1148 37.01 -13.56 0.03
N TYR A 1149 38.11 -14.28 -0.21
CA TYR A 1149 38.37 -15.56 0.44
C TYR A 1149 39.62 -15.45 1.33
N TRP A 1150 39.61 -16.13 2.49
CA TRP A 1150 40.77 -16.19 3.38
C TRP A 1150 40.79 -17.46 4.26
N PRO A 1151 40.91 -18.65 3.65
CA PRO A 1151 40.86 -19.92 4.37
C PRO A 1151 41.99 -20.12 5.39
N LEU A 1152 43.11 -19.39 5.26
CA LEU A 1152 44.20 -19.42 6.24
C LEU A 1152 43.85 -18.72 7.56
N ALA A 1153 42.92 -17.76 7.53
CA ALA A 1153 42.48 -17.02 8.72
C ALA A 1153 41.18 -17.56 9.29
N GLY A 1154 40.23 -17.94 8.42
CA GLY A 1154 38.89 -18.29 8.86
C GLY A 1154 38.14 -17.10 9.51
N PRO A 1155 36.91 -17.31 10.01
CA PRO A 1155 36.30 -18.62 10.10
C PRO A 1155 35.65 -19.07 8.80
N GLN A 1156 35.32 -18.15 7.90
CA GLN A 1156 34.76 -18.50 6.59
C GLN A 1156 35.79 -19.19 5.70
N ILE A 1157 35.48 -20.40 5.21
CA ILE A 1157 36.33 -21.12 4.28
C ILE A 1157 35.74 -21.14 2.88
N THR A 1158 34.45 -21.44 2.76
CA THR A 1158 33.75 -21.48 1.47
C THR A 1158 33.04 -20.16 1.15
N LEU A 1159 32.82 -19.89 -0.14
CA LEU A 1159 32.02 -18.77 -0.61
C LEU A 1159 30.74 -19.27 -1.27
N TYR A 1160 29.60 -18.67 -0.95
CA TYR A 1160 28.33 -18.97 -1.59
C TYR A 1160 28.33 -18.60 -3.07
N VAL A 1161 27.86 -19.52 -3.92
CA VAL A 1161 27.75 -19.34 -5.38
C VAL A 1161 26.29 -19.55 -5.76
N PRO A 1162 25.52 -18.46 -5.95
CA PRO A 1162 24.12 -18.59 -6.32
C PRO A 1162 23.97 -19.15 -7.73
N ARG A 1163 23.00 -20.04 -7.96
CA ARG A 1163 22.71 -20.64 -9.26
C ARG A 1163 22.47 -19.62 -10.37
N HIS A 1164 21.98 -18.44 -10.01
CA HIS A 1164 21.59 -17.38 -10.93
C HIS A 1164 22.79 -16.74 -11.68
N ILE A 1165 24.01 -16.89 -11.15
CA ILE A 1165 25.23 -16.45 -11.87
C ILE A 1165 25.89 -17.58 -12.68
N LEU A 1166 25.37 -18.81 -12.57
CA LEU A 1166 25.83 -19.98 -13.31
C LEU A 1166 24.97 -20.20 -14.55
N ARG A 1167 25.54 -20.86 -15.55
CA ARG A 1167 24.85 -21.18 -16.80
C ARG A 1167 25.11 -22.61 -17.24
N LYS A 1168 24.17 -23.17 -18.00
CA LYS A 1168 24.33 -24.49 -18.61
C LYS A 1168 25.49 -24.45 -19.61
N GLY A 1169 26.30 -25.50 -19.67
CA GLY A 1169 27.51 -25.54 -20.48
C GLY A 1169 28.66 -24.76 -19.83
N SER A 1170 29.38 -23.95 -20.61
CA SER A 1170 30.66 -23.37 -20.20
C SER A 1170 30.52 -22.20 -19.21
N ASN A 1171 31.18 -22.33 -18.08
CA ASN A 1171 31.38 -21.31 -17.06
C ASN A 1171 32.87 -21.01 -16.91
N HIS A 1172 33.22 -19.86 -16.36
CA HIS A 1172 34.61 -19.48 -16.09
C HIS A 1172 34.78 -18.87 -14.71
N ILE A 1173 35.98 -19.03 -14.18
CA ILE A 1173 36.40 -18.54 -12.88
C ILE A 1173 37.70 -17.75 -13.02
N VAL A 1174 37.79 -16.61 -12.34
CA VAL A 1174 39.01 -15.83 -12.18
C VAL A 1174 39.32 -15.68 -10.71
N MET A 1175 40.55 -16.00 -10.29
CA MET A 1175 41.01 -15.82 -8.92
C MET A 1175 42.23 -14.92 -8.88
N ILE A 1176 42.28 -14.02 -7.91
CA ILE A 1176 43.44 -13.16 -7.63
C ILE A 1176 43.99 -13.56 -6.25
N GLU A 1177 45.16 -14.19 -6.21
CA GLU A 1177 45.83 -14.65 -5.00
C GLU A 1177 47.03 -13.78 -4.69
N TYR A 1178 47.08 -13.20 -3.49
CA TYR A 1178 48.10 -12.22 -3.14
C TYR A 1178 48.82 -12.50 -1.82
N GLN A 1179 48.55 -13.62 -1.14
CA GLN A 1179 49.23 -13.97 0.12
C GLN A 1179 50.30 -15.06 -0.06
N GLN A 1180 50.05 -16.11 -0.86
CA GLN A 1180 50.99 -17.23 -0.99
C GLN A 1180 51.15 -17.76 -2.41
N HIS A 1181 52.24 -18.49 -2.64
CA HIS A 1181 52.47 -19.20 -3.89
C HIS A 1181 51.67 -20.51 -3.93
N VAL A 1182 50.82 -20.67 -4.93
CA VAL A 1182 49.96 -21.86 -5.10
C VAL A 1182 50.64 -22.86 -6.03
N GLN A 1183 51.10 -23.99 -5.48
CA GLN A 1183 51.78 -25.04 -6.27
C GLN A 1183 50.81 -25.81 -7.18
N HIS A 1184 49.60 -26.08 -6.68
CA HIS A 1184 48.55 -26.82 -7.39
C HIS A 1184 47.27 -25.98 -7.43
N PRO A 1185 47.11 -25.08 -8.43
CA PRO A 1185 45.99 -24.15 -8.49
C PRO A 1185 44.70 -24.86 -8.94
N TYR A 1186 43.91 -25.33 -7.98
CA TYR A 1186 42.57 -25.86 -8.21
C TYR A 1186 41.57 -25.32 -7.18
N VAL A 1187 40.28 -25.40 -7.51
CA VAL A 1187 39.17 -25.22 -6.56
C VAL A 1187 38.18 -26.37 -6.68
N GLN A 1188 37.39 -26.55 -5.63
CA GLN A 1188 36.25 -27.47 -5.65
C GLN A 1188 34.97 -26.68 -5.42
N PHE A 1189 33.85 -27.20 -5.93
CA PHE A 1189 32.52 -26.70 -5.62
C PHE A 1189 31.81 -27.78 -4.80
N VAL A 1190 31.37 -27.44 -3.60
CA VAL A 1190 30.78 -28.36 -2.61
C VAL A 1190 29.33 -27.97 -2.31
N ASP A 1191 28.57 -28.89 -1.71
CA ASP A 1191 27.13 -28.74 -1.48
C ASP A 1191 26.76 -28.09 -0.13
N LYS A 1192 27.75 -27.74 0.69
CA LYS A 1192 27.55 -27.16 2.03
C LYS A 1192 28.57 -26.07 2.34
N PRO A 1193 28.19 -25.06 3.13
CA PRO A 1193 29.14 -24.08 3.63
C PRO A 1193 30.07 -24.71 4.66
N ILE A 1194 31.31 -24.22 4.72
CA ILE A 1194 32.32 -24.61 5.70
C ILE A 1194 32.80 -23.36 6.42
N PHE A 1195 32.63 -23.38 7.74
CA PHE A 1195 33.19 -22.43 8.68
C PHE A 1195 34.09 -23.19 9.68
N THR A 1196 35.22 -22.63 10.09
CA THR A 1196 36.13 -23.22 11.10
C THR A 1196 35.75 -22.85 12.53
#